data_AF-A0A6B2FB76-F1
#
_entry.id   AF-A0A6B2FB76-F1
#
_cell.length_a   1.000
_cell.length_b   1.000
_cell.length_c   1.000
_cell.angle_alpha   90.00
_cell.angle_beta   90.00
_cell.angle_gamma   90.00
#
_symmetry.space_group_name_H-M   'P 1'
#
loop_
_entity.id
_entity.type
_entity.pdbx_description
1 polymer ?
#
loop_
_entity_poly.entity_id
_entity_poly.type
_entity_poly.pdbx_seq_one_letter_code
_entity_poly.pdbx_strand_id
1 'polypeptide(L)'
;MPAAPRFESQSEDDMEPETPTEPEAAPHSGGPKKSKKGKKDKAEKKKLKKHILVETELLDLDLEPPKPKKMKKKKETADKNEDAIAECNSISRMSNGVKCSKKENNSSEDSHTECESDQDQELTAEQKEGAFANFDISKATVGLLKARGVTYLFPVQVKTFMPILEGKDVIAQARTGTGKTFSFAIPLIEKLDRDPQERKRGRSPKVLVLTPTRELAMQVARDFKDITKKLTVACFYGGTAYNGQLDLIRNGIDILVGTPGRIKDHLQNNKLDISKLRHVVLDEVDQMLDMGFAEQVEEILVNSYKKDSEDNPQTLLFSATCPQWVYNVAKKYMKSRYEQFDLIGKKTKKTAITVEHLAIECHWSQRAAVIGDVIQVYSGSHGRTIIFCETKKEATELALNASIKQDAQSLHGDIPQKQREVTLKGFRSGAFEVLVATNVAARGLDIPEVDLVIQCSPPKDVESYIHRSGRTGRAGRIGLCICFYQRREDYQLKQVEQKAGITFKRVGVPTATDIIKASSKDAIRSLDSVPPSAIDYFRQSAEQLIEEKGAVEALAAALAHISGATSIEQRSLLNSDVGYVTMILQCSVEMHAVGYAWRGLKEQLGEDIDNKISRMCFLKGKMGVCFDIPKAELNKIKETWQDTRRWELSVATELPELENSPREGGRNPGMEFRNGRRNGGFNWHDRFRNRGQKRSYNQAF
;
A
#
# COMPACT_ATOMS: atom_id res chain seq x y z
N MET A 1 65.13 -13.45 -12.64
CA MET A 1 65.68 -13.03 -13.95
C MET A 1 66.54 -14.16 -14.49
N PRO A 2 66.63 -14.46 -15.80
CA PRO A 2 65.83 -13.98 -16.94
C PRO A 2 65.32 -15.10 -17.91
N ALA A 3 64.45 -14.67 -18.83
CA ALA A 3 64.27 -15.08 -20.25
C ALA A 3 63.89 -16.52 -20.69
N ALA A 4 63.04 -16.55 -21.72
CA ALA A 4 62.32 -17.66 -22.37
C ALA A 4 63.20 -18.73 -23.08
N PRO A 5 62.57 -19.81 -23.60
CA PRO A 5 62.44 -19.92 -25.07
C PRO A 5 61.12 -20.57 -25.56
N ARG A 6 61.10 -20.89 -26.85
CA ARG A 6 60.03 -20.93 -27.85
C ARG A 6 60.18 -22.23 -28.68
N PHE A 7 59.10 -22.70 -29.35
CA PHE A 7 59.05 -23.75 -30.41
C PHE A 7 59.24 -25.22 -29.95
N GLU A 8 58.66 -26.31 -30.49
CA GLU A 8 58.17 -26.71 -31.85
C GLU A 8 57.30 -27.99 -31.69
N SER A 9 56.08 -28.08 -32.27
CA SER A 9 55.65 -28.96 -33.39
C SER A 9 55.80 -30.49 -33.28
N GLN A 10 54.68 -31.23 -33.39
CA GLN A 10 54.59 -32.52 -34.12
C GLN A 10 53.21 -32.66 -34.78
N SER A 11 53.24 -33.25 -35.97
CA SER A 11 52.24 -33.36 -37.05
C SER A 11 51.70 -34.79 -37.20
N GLU A 12 50.83 -35.00 -38.21
CA GLU A 12 50.35 -36.26 -38.84
C GLU A 12 49.09 -36.88 -38.18
N ASP A 13 48.04 -37.34 -38.88
CA ASP A 13 47.71 -37.43 -40.32
C ASP A 13 46.22 -37.82 -40.49
N ASP A 14 45.73 -37.71 -41.74
CA ASP A 14 44.64 -38.47 -42.40
C ASP A 14 43.27 -37.83 -42.77
N MET A 15 43.18 -37.59 -44.10
CA MET A 15 42.10 -37.89 -45.07
C MET A 15 40.95 -36.89 -45.38
N GLU A 16 41.10 -36.29 -46.56
CA GLU A 16 40.18 -35.56 -47.48
C GLU A 16 39.15 -36.50 -48.18
N PRO A 17 38.28 -36.13 -49.18
CA PRO A 17 38.25 -34.92 -50.03
C PRO A 17 36.90 -34.34 -50.55
N GLU A 18 37.03 -33.24 -51.31
CA GLU A 18 36.31 -32.81 -52.53
C GLU A 18 34.91 -32.11 -52.53
N THR A 19 34.94 -30.86 -53.01
CA THR A 19 33.94 -30.05 -53.79
C THR A 19 33.71 -30.65 -55.22
N PRO A 20 32.82 -30.21 -56.19
CA PRO A 20 32.36 -28.82 -56.49
C PRO A 20 31.01 -28.59 -57.28
N THR A 21 30.64 -27.29 -57.45
CA THR A 21 29.95 -26.52 -58.55
C THR A 21 28.77 -27.00 -59.46
N GLU A 22 27.70 -26.16 -59.49
CA GLU A 22 26.82 -25.62 -60.62
C GLU A 22 26.07 -26.58 -61.61
N PRO A 23 25.18 -26.18 -62.60
CA PRO A 23 24.68 -24.86 -63.11
C PRO A 23 23.15 -24.75 -63.56
N GLU A 24 22.84 -23.58 -64.15
CA GLU A 24 21.71 -22.98 -64.94
C GLU A 24 20.58 -23.78 -65.68
N ALA A 25 19.39 -23.14 -65.87
CA ALA A 25 18.84 -22.68 -67.20
C ALA A 25 17.33 -22.22 -67.18
N ALA A 26 16.98 -21.29 -68.10
CA ALA A 26 15.77 -20.41 -68.24
C ALA A 26 14.56 -21.07 -69.01
N PRO A 27 13.56 -20.42 -69.72
CA PRO A 27 13.45 -19.04 -70.31
C PRO A 27 12.02 -18.37 -70.53
N HIS A 28 12.03 -17.15 -71.14
CA HIS A 28 11.02 -16.47 -72.02
C HIS A 28 9.63 -16.03 -71.45
N SER A 29 8.94 -14.91 -71.82
CA SER A 29 8.95 -13.95 -72.94
C SER A 29 8.02 -12.73 -72.65
N GLY A 30 8.24 -11.58 -73.32
CA GLY A 30 7.17 -10.59 -73.66
C GLY A 30 7.29 -9.15 -73.12
N GLY A 31 7.79 -8.20 -73.93
CA GLY A 31 7.50 -6.74 -73.80
C GLY A 31 6.23 -6.33 -74.56
N PRO A 32 6.02 -5.07 -75.04
CA PRO A 32 6.71 -3.80 -74.74
C PRO A 32 5.78 -2.52 -74.75
N LYS A 33 6.40 -1.32 -74.56
CA LYS A 33 6.18 -0.01 -75.26
C LYS A 33 5.70 1.23 -74.46
N LYS A 34 6.55 2.29 -74.58
CA LYS A 34 6.33 3.72 -74.96
C LYS A 34 5.28 4.53 -74.14
N SER A 35 5.44 5.81 -73.74
CA SER A 35 6.00 7.00 -74.40
C SER A 35 5.83 8.23 -73.46
N LYS A 36 6.84 9.12 -73.35
CA LYS A 36 6.87 10.56 -73.73
C LYS A 36 5.71 11.50 -73.31
N LYS A 37 6.14 12.70 -72.83
CA LYS A 37 5.45 14.01 -72.66
C LYS A 37 4.49 14.09 -71.46
N GLY A 38 4.40 15.15 -70.68
CA GLY A 38 4.94 16.50 -70.75
C GLY A 38 3.91 17.50 -70.20
N LYS A 39 4.24 18.15 -69.07
CA LYS A 39 3.85 19.49 -68.57
C LYS A 39 2.37 19.96 -68.50
N LYS A 40 2.12 20.67 -67.37
CA LYS A 40 1.09 21.71 -67.06
C LYS A 40 -0.31 21.17 -66.67
N ASP A 41 -1.04 21.69 -65.68
CA ASP A 41 -0.96 22.91 -64.85
C ASP A 41 -1.75 22.71 -63.52
N LYS A 42 -1.41 23.53 -62.50
CA LYS A 42 -2.22 24.15 -61.38
C LYS A 42 -3.56 23.48 -60.97
N ALA A 43 -4.01 23.38 -59.72
CA ALA A 43 -3.74 23.88 -58.37
C ALA A 43 -4.44 22.86 -57.40
N GLU A 44 -4.24 22.73 -56.08
CA GLU A 44 -4.24 23.73 -55.02
C GLU A 44 -3.79 23.07 -53.68
N LYS A 45 -2.93 23.78 -52.93
CA LYS A 45 -2.71 23.80 -51.47
C LYS A 45 -2.76 22.48 -50.64
N LYS A 46 -1.57 22.00 -50.23
CA LYS A 46 -1.27 21.51 -48.86
C LYS A 46 0.20 21.83 -48.51
N LYS A 47 0.40 22.70 -47.51
CA LYS A 47 1.65 22.96 -46.76
C LYS A 47 1.31 22.67 -45.28
N LEU A 48 2.15 22.16 -44.39
CA LEU A 48 3.57 21.71 -44.36
C LEU A 48 3.67 20.86 -43.05
N LYS A 49 4.27 19.65 -43.05
CA LYS A 49 5.64 19.27 -42.57
C LYS A 49 6.03 19.81 -41.18
N LYS A 50 6.85 19.17 -40.34
CA LYS A 50 7.54 17.86 -40.18
C LYS A 50 8.24 18.04 -38.82
N HIS A 51 8.41 17.00 -38.00
CA HIS A 51 9.45 17.00 -36.97
C HIS A 51 10.09 15.61 -36.85
N ILE A 52 11.41 15.56 -36.92
CA ILE A 52 12.31 14.46 -36.53
C ILE A 52 13.52 15.09 -35.82
N LEU A 53 13.88 14.49 -34.67
CA LEU A 53 15.10 14.50 -33.83
C LEU A 53 16.16 15.62 -33.94
N VAL A 54 16.68 16.05 -32.78
CA VAL A 54 18.03 15.73 -32.23
C VAL A 54 18.20 16.38 -30.82
N GLU A 55 19.03 15.75 -29.98
CA GLU A 55 19.52 16.10 -28.63
C GLU A 55 20.06 17.55 -28.47
N THR A 56 20.15 18.03 -27.22
CA THR A 56 21.39 18.51 -26.51
C THR A 56 21.09 19.57 -25.43
N GLU A 57 21.67 19.38 -24.24
CA GLU A 57 22.08 20.31 -23.16
C GLU A 57 21.16 21.43 -22.63
N LEU A 58 21.03 21.50 -21.29
CA LEU A 58 20.82 22.75 -20.57
C LEU A 58 21.76 22.82 -19.35
N LEU A 59 22.58 23.87 -19.38
CA LEU A 59 23.59 24.31 -18.41
C LEU A 59 22.97 25.14 -17.27
N ASP A 60 23.71 25.15 -16.16
CA ASP A 60 23.60 26.02 -14.99
C ASP A 60 23.49 27.52 -15.33
N LEU A 61 22.59 28.24 -14.65
CA LEU A 61 22.72 29.67 -14.39
C LEU A 61 22.17 30.01 -12.99
N ASP A 62 23.09 30.42 -12.12
CA ASP A 62 22.88 31.08 -10.84
C ASP A 62 22.11 32.40 -10.99
N LEU A 63 21.11 32.62 -10.13
CA LEU A 63 20.54 33.95 -9.88
C LEU A 63 20.33 34.16 -8.37
N GLU A 64 21.18 35.01 -7.80
CA GLU A 64 21.07 35.58 -6.45
C GLU A 64 19.91 36.61 -6.32
N PRO A 65 19.41 36.86 -5.09
CA PRO A 65 18.20 37.67 -4.85
C PRO A 65 18.51 39.17 -4.64
N PRO A 66 17.61 40.10 -5.03
CA PRO A 66 17.82 41.52 -4.74
C PRO A 66 17.26 41.94 -3.38
N LYS A 67 18.02 42.81 -2.69
CA LYS A 67 17.64 43.58 -1.48
C LYS A 67 17.19 45.02 -1.84
N PRO A 68 16.51 45.75 -0.92
CA PRO A 68 15.52 46.80 -1.24
C PRO A 68 16.04 48.25 -1.12
N LYS A 69 15.36 49.23 -1.77
CA LYS A 69 15.54 50.68 -1.51
C LYS A 69 14.25 51.53 -1.63
N LYS A 70 13.81 52.03 -0.47
CA LYS A 70 13.28 53.35 -0.04
C LYS A 70 12.66 54.40 -1.00
N MET A 71 11.48 54.92 -0.56
CA MET A 71 11.00 56.33 -0.44
C MET A 71 10.73 57.16 -1.74
N LYS A 72 9.76 58.08 -1.89
CA LYS A 72 8.89 58.90 -0.99
C LYS A 72 7.85 59.72 -1.81
N LYS A 73 6.71 60.07 -1.16
CA LYS A 73 5.85 61.31 -1.27
C LYS A 73 5.06 61.54 -2.60
N LYS A 74 3.82 62.09 -2.63
CA LYS A 74 3.11 63.06 -1.73
C LYS A 74 1.60 63.20 -2.16
N LYS A 75 0.72 63.47 -1.16
CA LYS A 75 -0.52 64.33 -1.13
C LYS A 75 -1.69 64.01 -2.10
N GLU A 76 -2.98 64.13 -1.74
CA GLU A 76 -3.66 65.24 -1.02
C GLU A 76 -5.07 64.86 -0.46
N THR A 77 -5.44 65.48 0.68
CA THR A 77 -6.76 65.93 1.23
C THR A 77 -8.07 65.17 0.90
N ALA A 78 -8.82 64.60 1.87
CA ALA A 78 -9.64 65.22 2.94
C ALA A 78 -10.89 65.99 2.44
N ASP A 79 -12.08 65.40 2.63
CA ASP A 79 -13.26 66.16 3.03
C ASP A 79 -14.26 65.31 3.83
N LYS A 80 -14.95 65.98 4.76
CA LYS A 80 -15.90 65.45 5.75
C LYS A 80 -17.32 65.41 5.19
N ASN A 81 -18.19 64.57 5.75
CA ASN A 81 -19.52 64.98 6.21
C ASN A 81 -20.18 63.90 7.10
N GLU A 82 -20.91 64.42 8.09
CA GLU A 82 -21.56 63.78 9.22
C GLU A 82 -22.99 63.31 8.92
N ASP A 83 -23.59 62.68 9.94
CA ASP A 83 -25.02 62.46 10.23
C ASP A 83 -25.72 61.29 9.51
N ALA A 84 -26.64 60.52 10.12
CA ALA A 84 -27.12 60.28 11.48
C ALA A 84 -28.20 59.16 11.36
N ILE A 85 -28.74 58.69 12.50
CA ILE A 85 -30.00 57.90 12.65
C ILE A 85 -29.79 56.37 12.48
N ALA A 86 -29.56 55.59 13.55
CA ALA A 86 -30.50 55.13 14.59
C ALA A 86 -31.57 54.13 14.08
N GLU A 87 -31.38 52.84 14.37
CA GLU A 87 -32.44 52.03 14.98
C GLU A 87 -31.87 50.80 15.68
N CYS A 88 -32.26 50.66 16.94
CA CYS A 88 -31.95 49.57 17.85
C CYS A 88 -33.19 48.67 17.87
N ASN A 89 -33.02 47.35 17.79
CA ASN A 89 -34.01 46.43 18.34
C ASN A 89 -33.33 45.29 19.10
N SER A 90 -33.30 45.52 20.40
CA SER A 90 -33.03 44.56 21.47
C SER A 90 -34.17 43.56 21.63
N ILE A 91 -33.85 42.28 21.80
CA ILE A 91 -34.61 41.39 22.70
C ILE A 91 -33.62 40.69 23.64
N SER A 92 -33.66 41.12 24.89
CA SER A 92 -33.11 40.49 26.09
C SER A 92 -33.96 39.30 26.54
N ARG A 93 -33.34 38.33 27.25
CA ARG A 93 -33.71 37.88 28.62
C ARG A 93 -32.79 36.73 29.06
N MET A 94 -31.92 36.98 30.06
CA MET A 94 -32.04 36.67 31.50
C MET A 94 -31.32 35.35 31.85
N SER A 95 -30.13 35.36 32.48
CA SER A 95 -29.74 35.73 33.86
C SER A 95 -29.99 34.63 34.91
N ASN A 96 -28.90 34.10 35.48
CA ASN A 96 -28.70 33.61 36.86
C ASN A 96 -27.23 33.14 36.93
N GLY A 97 -26.34 33.50 37.85
CA GLY A 97 -26.37 34.33 39.05
C GLY A 97 -25.16 33.94 39.90
N VAL A 98 -24.21 34.89 40.08
CA VAL A 98 -23.43 35.19 41.32
C VAL A 98 -22.57 34.04 41.92
N LYS A 99 -21.23 34.16 42.03
CA LYS A 99 -20.55 34.96 43.09
C LYS A 99 -19.05 35.15 42.79
N CYS A 100 -18.60 36.40 42.97
CA CYS A 100 -17.22 36.87 42.92
C CYS A 100 -16.62 36.93 44.33
N SER A 101 -15.33 36.62 44.50
CA SER A 101 -14.54 37.07 45.65
C SER A 101 -13.20 37.64 45.18
N LYS A 102 -13.03 38.94 45.41
CA LYS A 102 -11.83 39.75 45.17
C LYS A 102 -10.65 39.27 46.03
N LYS A 103 -9.43 39.43 45.50
CA LYS A 103 -8.31 40.07 46.22
C LYS A 103 -7.35 40.71 45.22
N GLU A 104 -7.20 42.01 45.37
CA GLU A 104 -6.23 42.87 44.71
C GLU A 104 -4.83 42.65 45.33
N ASN A 105 -3.78 42.76 44.52
CA ASN A 105 -2.66 43.68 44.79
C ASN A 105 -1.74 43.82 43.56
N ASN A 106 -1.43 45.08 43.27
CA ASN A 106 -0.60 45.62 42.19
C ASN A 106 0.89 45.30 42.35
N SER A 107 1.60 45.16 41.22
CA SER A 107 2.69 46.07 40.81
C SER A 107 3.37 45.63 39.49
N SER A 108 3.27 46.49 38.46
CA SER A 108 4.31 46.97 37.49
C SER A 108 5.40 46.00 36.99
N GLU A 109 5.85 45.95 35.73
CA GLU A 109 5.67 46.78 34.51
C GLU A 109 6.30 46.01 33.32
N ASP A 110 5.72 46.21 32.13
CA ASP A 110 6.25 46.16 30.76
C ASP A 110 7.08 44.97 30.23
N SER A 111 6.53 44.24 29.24
CA SER A 111 6.75 44.60 27.83
C SER A 111 6.07 43.59 26.87
N HIS A 112 5.24 44.12 25.97
CA HIS A 112 4.78 43.60 24.66
C HIS A 112 4.88 42.08 24.40
N THR A 113 3.73 41.40 24.50
CA THR A 113 3.47 40.13 23.80
C THR A 113 2.31 40.34 22.84
N GLU A 114 2.56 40.01 21.57
CA GLU A 114 1.58 40.01 20.49
C GLU A 114 0.39 39.11 20.83
N CYS A 115 -0.81 39.60 20.54
CA CYS A 115 -2.06 38.91 20.76
C CYS A 115 -2.21 37.77 19.74
N GLU A 116 -1.96 36.53 20.17
CA GLU A 116 -2.62 35.36 19.58
C GLU A 116 -3.72 34.92 20.55
N SER A 117 -4.95 34.92 20.02
CA SER A 117 -6.14 34.44 20.72
C SER A 117 -6.09 32.93 20.84
N ASP A 118 -5.49 32.43 21.93
CA ASP A 118 -5.53 31.00 22.26
C ASP A 118 -6.95 30.61 22.70
N GLN A 119 -7.61 29.83 21.84
CA GLN A 119 -8.65 28.92 22.30
C GLN A 119 -7.94 27.83 23.12
N ASP A 120 -8.21 27.78 24.43
CA ASP A 120 -7.72 26.73 25.32
C ASP A 120 -8.22 25.34 24.84
N GLN A 121 -7.48 24.72 23.93
CA GLN A 121 -7.62 23.30 23.64
C GLN A 121 -6.89 22.55 24.75
N GLU A 122 -7.64 21.85 25.61
CA GLU A 122 -7.07 20.97 26.63
C GLU A 122 -6.13 19.95 25.98
N LEU A 123 -4.82 20.12 26.18
CA LEU A 123 -3.80 19.18 25.73
C LEU A 123 -4.10 17.79 26.30
N THR A 124 -4.13 16.78 25.41
CA THR A 124 -4.32 15.38 25.79
C THR A 124 -3.21 14.89 26.73
N ALA A 125 -3.49 13.87 27.54
CA ALA A 125 -2.50 13.31 28.48
C ALA A 125 -1.20 12.87 27.78
N GLU A 126 -1.31 12.31 26.57
CA GLU A 126 -0.15 11.92 25.74
C GLU A 126 0.68 13.13 25.30
N GLN A 127 0.05 14.26 24.97
CA GLN A 127 0.74 15.49 24.60
C GLN A 127 1.47 16.11 25.79
N LYS A 128 0.91 16.02 27.00
CA LYS A 128 1.53 16.50 28.24
C LYS A 128 2.75 15.65 28.61
N GLU A 129 2.64 14.32 28.51
CA GLU A 129 3.74 13.40 28.79
C GLU A 129 4.86 13.52 27.76
N GLY A 130 4.50 13.60 26.47
CA GLY A 130 5.42 13.73 25.35
C GLY A 130 5.97 15.14 25.11
N ALA A 131 5.67 16.12 25.98
CA ALA A 131 6.13 17.49 25.81
C ALA A 131 7.66 17.55 25.82
N PHE A 132 8.26 18.26 24.85
CA PHE A 132 9.73 18.36 24.73
C PHE A 132 10.42 18.90 25.99
N ALA A 133 9.71 19.67 26.82
CA ALA A 133 10.22 20.18 28.10
C ALA A 133 10.58 19.08 29.10
N ASN A 134 10.02 17.88 28.97
CA ASN A 134 10.30 16.74 29.83
C ASN A 134 11.59 15.99 29.44
N PHE A 135 12.20 16.35 28.32
CA PHE A 135 13.34 15.64 27.74
C PHE A 135 14.51 16.58 27.50
N ASP A 136 15.73 16.04 27.65
CA ASP A 136 16.96 16.79 27.45
C ASP A 136 17.31 16.88 25.95
N ILE A 137 16.49 17.63 25.22
CA ILE A 137 16.62 17.86 23.77
C ILE A 137 17.04 19.31 23.52
N SER A 138 18.09 19.50 22.73
CA SER A 138 18.58 20.85 22.41
C SER A 138 17.53 21.70 21.66
N LYS A 139 17.55 23.02 21.90
CA LYS A 139 16.65 23.98 21.20
C LYS A 139 16.78 23.91 19.67
N ALA A 140 17.98 23.59 19.17
CA ALA A 140 18.24 23.42 17.74
C ALA A 140 17.47 22.23 17.16
N THR A 141 17.53 21.07 17.82
CA THR A 141 16.79 19.87 17.41
C THR A 141 15.28 20.07 17.55
N VAL A 142 14.82 20.71 18.63
CA VAL A 142 13.39 21.06 18.79
C VAL A 142 12.89 21.94 17.64
N GLY A 143 13.67 22.94 17.21
CA GLY A 143 13.32 23.77 16.06
C GLY A 143 13.19 22.96 14.75
N LEU A 144 14.10 22.01 14.52
CA LEU A 144 14.06 21.11 13.37
C LEU A 144 12.86 20.15 13.42
N LEU A 145 12.57 19.58 14.59
CA LEU A 145 11.41 18.72 14.80
C LEU A 145 10.10 19.45 14.54
N LYS A 146 9.96 20.68 15.05
CA LYS A 146 8.78 21.53 14.79
C LYS A 146 8.63 21.87 13.31
N ALA A 147 9.72 22.16 12.59
CA ALA A 147 9.69 22.41 11.15
C ALA A 147 9.18 21.20 10.35
N ARG A 148 9.34 19.98 10.90
CA ARG A 148 8.81 18.73 10.35
C ARG A 148 7.38 18.41 10.82
N GLY A 149 6.76 19.28 11.61
CA GLY A 149 5.43 19.07 12.18
C GLY A 149 5.39 18.17 13.42
N VAL A 150 6.54 17.85 14.03
CA VAL A 150 6.59 17.08 15.29
C VAL A 150 6.45 18.06 16.46
N THR A 151 5.31 18.00 17.16
CA THR A 151 4.98 18.90 18.27
C THR A 151 5.20 18.28 19.65
N TYR A 152 5.12 16.96 19.77
CA TYR A 152 5.37 16.18 20.99
C TYR A 152 5.90 14.79 20.64
N LEU A 153 6.48 14.09 21.62
CA LEU A 153 6.97 12.72 21.48
C LEU A 153 5.86 11.68 21.68
N PHE A 154 5.85 10.64 20.85
CA PHE A 154 4.92 9.51 20.99
C PHE A 154 5.31 8.57 22.15
N PRO A 155 4.37 7.74 22.67
CA PRO A 155 4.62 6.89 23.83
C PRO A 155 5.86 5.98 23.74
N VAL A 156 6.17 5.45 22.55
CA VAL A 156 7.39 4.65 22.34
C VAL A 156 8.66 5.50 22.44
N GLN A 157 8.61 6.74 21.96
CA GLN A 157 9.73 7.69 22.03
C GLN A 157 9.95 8.12 23.48
N VAL A 158 8.89 8.46 24.21
CA VAL A 158 8.93 8.80 25.65
C VAL A 158 9.61 7.71 26.47
N LYS A 159 9.15 6.45 26.33
CA LYS A 159 9.67 5.33 27.13
C LYS A 159 11.12 4.96 26.81
N THR A 160 11.55 5.15 25.57
CA THR A 160 12.89 4.73 25.12
C THR A 160 13.93 5.84 25.19
N PHE A 161 13.52 7.11 25.34
CA PHE A 161 14.43 8.26 25.27
C PHE A 161 15.57 8.19 26.29
N MET A 162 15.25 8.11 27.59
CA MET A 162 16.25 8.11 28.66
C MET A 162 17.16 6.87 28.63
N PRO A 163 16.65 5.63 28.51
CA PRO A 163 17.49 4.43 28.38
C PRO A 163 18.50 4.52 27.23
N ILE A 164 18.08 5.05 26.08
CA ILE A 164 18.97 5.20 24.93
C ILE A 164 20.04 6.26 25.19
N LEU A 165 19.65 7.41 25.74
CA LEU A 165 20.57 8.49 26.09
C LEU A 165 21.64 8.02 27.09
N GLU A 166 21.23 7.27 28.12
CA GLU A 166 22.09 6.67 29.15
C GLU A 166 23.06 5.60 28.59
N GLY A 167 22.81 5.09 27.38
CA GLY A 167 23.69 4.10 26.74
C GLY A 167 23.32 2.64 27.02
N LYS A 168 22.10 2.36 27.50
CA LYS A 168 21.61 1.00 27.74
C LYS A 168 21.20 0.32 26.43
N ASP A 169 21.37 -0.99 26.36
CA ASP A 169 20.83 -1.77 25.25
C ASP A 169 19.30 -1.82 25.36
N VAL A 170 18.60 -1.70 24.22
CA VAL A 170 17.14 -1.60 24.21
C VAL A 170 16.52 -2.54 23.19
N ILE A 171 15.49 -3.28 23.60
CA ILE A 171 14.55 -3.95 22.72
C ILE A 171 13.22 -3.20 22.81
N ALA A 172 12.81 -2.54 21.72
CA ALA A 172 11.56 -1.82 21.64
C ALA A 172 10.61 -2.47 20.63
N GLN A 173 9.49 -2.97 21.13
CA GLN A 173 8.39 -3.50 20.33
C GLN A 173 7.23 -2.50 20.32
N ALA A 174 6.94 -1.95 19.15
CA ALA A 174 5.84 -1.00 18.96
C ALA A 174 5.23 -1.14 17.56
N ARG A 175 3.93 -0.85 17.47
CA ARG A 175 3.16 -0.99 16.22
C ARG A 175 3.77 -0.17 15.08
N THR A 176 3.45 -0.54 13.85
CA THR A 176 3.78 0.28 12.68
C THR A 176 3.10 1.65 12.82
N GLY A 177 3.77 2.71 12.35
CA GLY A 177 3.23 4.07 12.38
C GLY A 177 3.31 4.81 13.74
N THR A 178 3.87 4.20 14.80
CA THR A 178 4.00 4.86 16.12
C THR A 178 5.29 5.69 16.28
N GLY A 179 5.98 6.00 15.17
CA GLY A 179 7.19 6.85 15.19
C GLY A 179 8.45 6.19 15.77
N LYS A 180 8.65 4.88 15.57
CA LYS A 180 9.85 4.13 16.03
C LYS A 180 11.18 4.74 15.58
N THR A 181 11.23 5.32 14.38
CA THR A 181 12.47 5.89 13.84
C THR A 181 13.01 7.03 14.71
N PHE A 182 12.15 7.93 15.16
CA PHE A 182 12.55 9.02 16.05
C PHE A 182 12.86 8.56 17.48
N SER A 183 12.40 7.37 17.89
CA SER A 183 12.72 6.80 19.20
C SER A 183 14.22 6.58 19.38
N PHE A 184 14.94 6.19 18.33
CA PHE A 184 16.40 6.08 18.37
C PHE A 184 17.10 7.29 17.74
N ALA A 185 16.54 7.91 16.70
CA ALA A 185 17.25 8.98 16.00
C ALA A 185 17.47 10.23 16.86
N ILE A 186 16.46 10.66 17.63
CA ILE A 186 16.56 11.85 18.49
C ILE A 186 17.63 11.66 19.59
N PRO A 187 17.56 10.65 20.48
CA PRO A 187 18.54 10.51 21.55
C PRO A 187 19.95 10.23 21.03
N LEU A 188 20.12 9.51 19.91
CA LEU A 188 21.44 9.28 19.31
C LEU A 188 22.06 10.57 18.78
N ILE A 189 21.29 11.45 18.15
CA ILE A 189 21.79 12.75 17.68
C ILE A 189 22.15 13.64 18.86
N GLU A 190 21.29 13.73 19.88
CA GLU A 190 21.58 14.53 21.09
C GLU A 190 22.85 14.04 21.79
N LYS A 191 23.09 12.73 21.82
CA LYS A 191 24.32 12.14 22.38
C LYS A 191 25.55 12.47 21.54
N LEU A 192 25.46 12.35 20.22
CA LEU A 192 26.56 12.69 19.31
C LEU A 192 26.87 14.19 19.33
N ASP A 193 25.87 15.06 19.40
CA ASP A 193 26.06 16.52 19.39
C ASP A 193 26.76 17.03 20.66
N ARG A 194 26.70 16.29 21.77
CA ARG A 194 27.43 16.57 23.02
C ARG A 194 28.90 16.15 22.97
N ASP A 195 29.22 15.14 22.16
CA ASP A 195 30.59 14.69 21.99
C ASP A 195 31.43 15.72 21.21
N PRO A 196 32.70 15.93 21.56
CA PRO A 196 33.62 16.72 20.76
C PRO A 196 33.65 16.22 19.31
N GLN A 197 33.25 17.07 18.38
CA GLN A 197 33.17 16.72 16.97
C GLN A 197 34.54 16.88 16.31
N GLU A 198 35.29 15.78 16.25
CA GLU A 198 36.47 15.71 15.39
C GLU A 198 36.04 15.66 13.91
N ARG A 199 36.07 16.82 13.24
CA ARG A 199 35.77 16.95 11.79
C ARG A 199 36.97 16.54 10.93
N LYS A 200 37.56 15.39 11.22
CA LYS A 200 38.64 14.81 10.40
C LYS A 200 38.04 14.14 9.18
N ARG A 201 38.65 14.42 8.02
CA ARG A 201 38.33 13.74 6.76
C ARG A 201 38.60 12.23 6.91
N GLY A 202 37.71 11.39 6.40
CA GLY A 202 37.85 9.93 6.47
C GLY A 202 37.58 9.30 7.85
N ARG A 203 36.93 10.03 8.77
CA ARG A 203 36.50 9.46 10.06
C ARG A 203 35.49 8.32 9.85
N SER A 204 35.60 7.28 10.68
CA SER A 204 34.68 6.15 10.71
C SER A 204 33.36 6.49 11.41
N PRO A 205 32.24 5.87 10.98
CA PRO A 205 30.94 6.06 11.60
C PRO A 205 30.95 5.69 13.09
N LYS A 206 30.19 6.47 13.87
CA LYS A 206 29.91 6.21 15.29
C LYS A 206 28.58 5.47 15.47
N VAL A 207 27.65 5.65 14.55
CA VAL A 207 26.33 5.00 14.54
C VAL A 207 26.17 4.20 13.25
N LEU A 208 25.77 2.93 13.38
CA LEU A 208 25.34 2.09 12.27
C LEU A 208 23.86 1.74 12.42
N VAL A 209 23.07 1.96 11.38
CA VAL A 209 21.66 1.55 11.33
C VAL A 209 21.48 0.57 10.18
N LEU A 210 21.14 -0.67 10.52
CA LEU A 210 20.83 -1.72 9.55
C LEU A 210 19.32 -1.81 9.35
N THR A 211 18.92 -1.82 8.09
CA THR A 211 17.52 -1.88 7.65
C THR A 211 17.35 -2.96 6.57
N PRO A 212 16.21 -3.67 6.50
CA PRO A 212 15.98 -4.75 5.55
C PRO A 212 15.88 -4.31 4.08
N THR A 213 15.36 -3.10 3.82
CA THR A 213 15.08 -2.64 2.46
C THR A 213 15.80 -1.33 2.15
N ARG A 214 16.06 -1.10 0.87
CA ARG A 214 16.80 0.07 0.37
C ARG A 214 16.04 1.35 0.68
N GLU A 215 14.74 1.29 0.50
CA GLU A 215 13.84 2.41 0.67
C GLU A 215 13.67 2.78 2.15
N LEU A 216 13.68 1.80 3.07
CA LEU A 216 13.72 2.07 4.50
C LEU A 216 15.03 2.74 4.90
N ALA A 217 16.16 2.26 4.37
CA ALA A 217 17.45 2.91 4.59
C ALA A 217 17.39 4.39 4.20
N MET A 218 16.82 4.69 3.01
CA MET A 218 16.67 6.07 2.53
C MET A 218 15.72 6.90 3.39
N GLN A 219 14.65 6.31 3.92
CA GLN A 219 13.71 7.01 4.81
C GLN A 219 14.40 7.33 6.14
N VAL A 220 14.97 6.33 6.80
CA VAL A 220 15.66 6.49 8.08
C VAL A 220 16.80 7.50 7.94
N ALA A 221 17.60 7.43 6.86
CA ALA A 221 18.65 8.40 6.61
C ALA A 221 18.12 9.83 6.42
N ARG A 222 16.95 10.03 5.81
CA ARG A 222 16.29 11.34 5.72
C ARG A 222 15.84 11.82 7.10
N ASP A 223 15.24 10.94 7.89
CA ASP A 223 14.79 11.26 9.24
C ASP A 223 15.94 11.73 10.14
N PHE A 224 17.13 11.11 10.03
CA PHE A 224 18.35 11.60 10.68
C PHE A 224 18.79 12.96 10.13
N LYS A 225 18.86 13.13 8.80
CA LYS A 225 19.30 14.39 8.15
C LYS A 225 18.43 15.59 8.49
N ASP A 226 17.12 15.37 8.62
CA ASP A 226 16.18 16.46 8.83
C ASP A 226 16.26 17.03 10.26
N ILE A 227 16.77 16.25 11.22
CA ILE A 227 16.88 16.64 12.62
C ILE A 227 18.33 16.92 13.08
N THR A 228 19.30 16.95 12.15
CA THR A 228 20.68 17.43 12.43
C THR A 228 21.24 18.25 11.27
N LYS A 229 21.94 19.34 11.59
CA LYS A 229 22.72 20.12 10.62
C LYS A 229 24.23 19.91 10.73
N LYS A 230 24.71 19.28 11.81
CA LYS A 230 26.14 19.17 12.12
C LYS A 230 26.73 17.83 11.74
N LEU A 231 25.93 16.76 11.82
CA LEU A 231 26.40 15.39 11.64
C LEU A 231 26.32 14.95 10.18
N THR A 232 27.31 14.20 9.74
CA THR A 232 27.32 13.64 8.38
C THR A 232 26.58 12.32 8.35
N VAL A 233 25.42 12.29 7.70
CA VAL A 233 24.58 11.09 7.53
C VAL A 233 24.76 10.52 6.12
N ALA A 234 25.17 9.26 6.03
CA ALA A 234 25.31 8.52 4.77
C ALA A 234 24.31 7.36 4.70
N CYS A 235 23.89 7.01 3.48
CA CYS A 235 22.92 5.94 3.23
C CYS A 235 23.45 4.97 2.17
N PHE A 236 23.79 3.73 2.54
CA PHE A 236 24.39 2.74 1.63
C PHE A 236 23.46 1.56 1.37
N TYR A 237 23.12 1.37 0.10
CA TYR A 237 22.27 0.28 -0.35
C TYR A 237 22.63 -0.15 -1.78
N GLY A 238 22.23 -1.36 -2.15
CA GLY A 238 22.52 -1.93 -3.47
C GLY A 238 21.77 -1.25 -4.62
N GLY A 239 22.17 -1.49 -5.87
CA GLY A 239 21.53 -0.90 -7.05
C GLY A 239 21.86 0.57 -7.31
N THR A 240 22.82 1.14 -6.58
CA THR A 240 23.37 2.49 -6.79
C THR A 240 24.88 2.43 -7.06
N ALA A 241 25.42 3.48 -7.66
CA ALA A 241 26.83 3.55 -8.04
C ALA A 241 27.76 3.49 -6.81
N TYR A 242 28.89 2.79 -6.95
CA TYR A 242 29.86 2.59 -5.86
C TYR A 242 30.64 3.86 -5.52
N ASN A 243 31.01 4.65 -6.53
CA ASN A 243 31.90 5.81 -6.36
C ASN A 243 31.32 6.89 -5.44
N GLY A 244 30.03 7.21 -5.58
CA GLY A 244 29.39 8.20 -4.69
C GLY A 244 29.42 7.78 -3.21
N GLN A 245 29.37 6.47 -2.93
CA GLN A 245 29.50 5.96 -1.56
C GLN A 245 30.95 6.04 -1.07
N LEU A 246 31.93 5.76 -1.93
CA LEU A 246 33.36 5.93 -1.60
C LEU A 246 33.71 7.39 -1.27
N ASP A 247 33.15 8.35 -2.00
CA ASP A 247 33.42 9.76 -1.74
C ASP A 247 32.84 10.21 -0.40
N LEU A 248 31.68 9.69 0.00
CA LEU A 248 31.12 9.89 1.35
C LEU A 248 32.02 9.29 2.43
N ILE A 249 32.56 8.08 2.22
CA ILE A 249 33.52 7.48 3.16
C ILE A 249 34.77 8.35 3.27
N ARG A 250 35.33 8.80 2.15
CA ARG A 250 36.51 9.68 2.12
C ARG A 250 36.26 11.01 2.82
N ASN A 251 35.07 11.58 2.72
CA ASN A 251 34.72 12.82 3.41
C ASN A 251 34.52 12.60 4.92
N GLY A 252 34.15 11.38 5.32
CA GLY A 252 33.98 10.97 6.70
C GLY A 252 32.52 11.00 7.15
N ILE A 253 32.11 10.00 7.92
CA ILE A 253 30.70 9.70 8.23
C ILE A 253 30.51 9.66 9.75
N ASP A 254 29.43 10.24 10.27
CA ASP A 254 29.00 10.05 11.67
C ASP A 254 28.00 8.91 11.81
N ILE A 255 26.96 8.97 10.97
CA ILE A 255 25.81 8.08 11.01
C ILE A 255 25.72 7.40 9.66
N LEU A 256 25.85 6.08 9.67
CA LEU A 256 25.72 5.24 8.50
C LEU A 256 24.42 4.44 8.58
N VAL A 257 23.51 4.68 7.66
CA VAL A 257 22.29 3.88 7.49
C VAL A 257 22.48 3.00 6.26
N GLY A 258 22.05 1.74 6.29
CA GLY A 258 22.17 0.91 5.10
C GLY A 258 21.53 -0.46 5.16
N THR A 259 21.60 -1.15 4.02
CA THR A 259 21.15 -2.55 3.89
C THR A 259 22.33 -3.52 4.10
N PRO A 260 22.15 -4.65 4.80
CA PRO A 260 23.23 -5.57 5.15
C PRO A 260 24.15 -5.93 3.98
N GLY A 261 23.61 -6.39 2.84
CA GLY A 261 24.43 -6.80 1.70
C GLY A 261 25.41 -5.74 1.18
N ARG A 262 25.00 -4.46 1.11
CA ARG A 262 25.88 -3.38 0.64
C ARG A 262 26.89 -2.94 1.68
N ILE A 263 26.53 -2.97 2.96
CA ILE A 263 27.46 -2.67 4.05
C ILE A 263 28.54 -3.76 4.10
N LYS A 264 28.14 -5.03 4.06
CA LYS A 264 29.05 -6.19 3.97
C LYS A 264 30.02 -6.07 2.79
N ASP A 265 29.53 -5.71 1.61
CA ASP A 265 30.36 -5.49 0.41
C ASP A 265 31.47 -4.44 0.63
N HIS A 266 31.17 -3.30 1.27
CA HIS A 266 32.17 -2.29 1.60
C HIS A 266 33.18 -2.74 2.67
N LEU A 267 32.75 -3.57 3.63
CA LEU A 267 33.61 -4.14 4.65
C LEU A 267 34.58 -5.17 4.06
N GLN A 268 34.08 -6.11 3.25
CA GLN A 268 34.88 -7.14 2.60
C GLN A 268 35.94 -6.56 1.65
N ASN A 269 35.62 -5.44 0.99
CA ASN A 269 36.56 -4.72 0.14
C ASN A 269 37.50 -3.76 0.90
N ASN A 270 37.50 -3.80 2.24
CA ASN A 270 38.29 -2.94 3.13
C ASN A 270 38.13 -1.44 2.82
N LYS A 271 36.93 -1.02 2.39
CA LYS A 271 36.64 0.39 2.09
C LYS A 271 35.98 1.11 3.25
N LEU A 272 35.22 0.39 4.06
CA LEU A 272 34.54 0.92 5.23
C LEU A 272 35.18 0.36 6.50
N ASP A 273 35.48 1.25 7.45
CA ASP A 273 35.92 0.88 8.80
C ASP A 273 34.76 1.12 9.79
N ILE A 274 34.33 0.07 10.48
CA ILE A 274 33.30 0.12 11.54
C ILE A 274 33.84 -0.27 12.92
N SER A 275 35.16 -0.31 13.10
CA SER A 275 35.78 -0.68 14.37
C SER A 275 35.49 0.30 15.51
N LYS A 276 35.11 1.55 15.18
CA LYS A 276 34.85 2.64 16.15
C LYS A 276 33.36 2.92 16.39
N LEU A 277 32.48 1.97 16.06
CA LEU A 277 31.06 2.10 16.34
C LEU A 277 30.83 2.22 17.85
N ARG A 278 29.95 3.16 18.23
CA ARG A 278 29.47 3.34 19.60
C ARG A 278 28.02 2.87 19.74
N HIS A 279 27.26 2.90 18.65
CA HIS A 279 25.85 2.54 18.62
C HIS A 279 25.51 1.75 17.36
N VAL A 280 24.71 0.71 17.53
CA VAL A 280 24.16 -0.09 16.43
C VAL A 280 22.65 -0.17 16.60
N VAL A 281 21.93 0.14 15.53
CA VAL A 281 20.48 0.02 15.45
C VAL A 281 20.12 -1.05 14.44
N LEU A 282 19.30 -2.00 14.87
CA LEU A 282 18.69 -3.00 14.01
C LEU A 282 17.20 -2.65 13.91
N ASP A 283 16.78 -2.10 12.77
CA ASP A 283 15.38 -1.71 12.53
C ASP A 283 14.68 -2.75 11.63
N GLU A 284 13.43 -3.08 11.96
CA GLU A 284 12.66 -4.17 11.32
C GLU A 284 13.43 -5.51 11.29
N VAL A 285 13.97 -5.93 12.46
CA VAL A 285 14.85 -7.11 12.59
C VAL A 285 14.19 -8.43 12.23
N ASP A 286 12.93 -8.59 12.60
CA ASP A 286 12.10 -9.71 12.15
C ASP A 286 12.16 -9.87 10.63
N GLN A 287 12.03 -8.77 9.88
CA GLN A 287 12.15 -8.80 8.44
C GLN A 287 13.56 -9.13 7.95
N MET A 288 14.59 -8.52 8.55
CA MET A 288 15.96 -8.80 8.11
C MET A 288 16.25 -10.30 8.17
N LEU A 289 15.79 -10.96 9.22
CA LEU A 289 16.00 -12.37 9.38
C LEU A 289 15.05 -13.22 8.51
N ASP A 290 13.78 -12.82 8.32
CA ASP A 290 12.85 -13.48 7.37
C ASP A 290 13.41 -13.49 5.93
N MET A 291 14.09 -12.41 5.54
CA MET A 291 14.73 -12.27 4.23
C MET A 291 16.04 -13.05 4.10
N GLY A 292 16.46 -13.75 5.16
CA GLY A 292 17.72 -14.51 5.19
C GLY A 292 18.96 -13.63 5.38
N PHE A 293 18.83 -12.39 5.84
CA PHE A 293 20.00 -11.53 6.13
C PHE A 293 20.68 -11.84 7.46
N ALA A 294 20.24 -12.86 8.20
CA ALA A 294 20.82 -13.24 9.48
C ALA A 294 22.34 -13.34 9.43
N GLU A 295 22.88 -14.19 8.55
CA GLU A 295 24.31 -14.40 8.37
C GLU A 295 25.05 -13.10 8.00
N GLN A 296 24.48 -12.30 7.08
CA GLN A 296 25.08 -11.03 6.68
C GLN A 296 25.14 -10.03 7.83
N VAL A 297 24.10 -9.97 8.67
CA VAL A 297 24.10 -9.14 9.88
C VAL A 297 25.13 -9.65 10.87
N GLU A 298 25.19 -10.97 11.11
CA GLU A 298 26.19 -11.55 12.02
C GLU A 298 27.62 -11.19 11.56
N GLU A 299 27.95 -11.33 10.27
CA GLU A 299 29.26 -10.97 9.71
C GLU A 299 29.60 -9.48 9.85
N ILE A 300 28.62 -8.58 9.68
CA ILE A 300 28.84 -7.14 9.87
C ILE A 300 29.17 -6.86 11.33
N LEU A 301 28.37 -7.41 12.26
CA LEU A 301 28.50 -7.14 13.68
C LEU A 301 29.79 -7.75 14.27
N VAL A 302 30.27 -8.90 13.79
CA VAL A 302 31.52 -9.51 14.27
C VAL A 302 32.73 -8.56 14.15
N ASN A 303 32.74 -7.63 13.20
CA ASN A 303 33.84 -6.67 13.05
C ASN A 303 33.87 -5.59 14.14
N SER A 304 32.75 -5.35 14.83
CA SER A 304 32.61 -4.30 15.85
C SER A 304 32.33 -4.86 17.25
N TYR A 305 31.87 -6.11 17.35
CA TYR A 305 31.52 -6.76 18.61
C TYR A 305 32.61 -7.74 19.03
N LYS A 306 33.12 -7.57 20.25
CA LYS A 306 33.99 -8.52 20.91
C LYS A 306 33.17 -9.34 21.89
N LYS A 307 33.39 -10.66 21.91
CA LYS A 307 32.68 -11.54 22.82
C LYS A 307 32.94 -11.11 24.28
N ASP A 308 31.89 -10.94 25.06
CA ASP A 308 31.92 -10.62 26.49
C ASP A 308 32.68 -9.32 26.87
N SER A 309 32.71 -8.33 25.98
CA SER A 309 33.35 -7.03 26.23
C SER A 309 32.34 -5.93 26.61
N GLU A 310 32.65 -5.15 27.65
CA GLU A 310 31.87 -3.95 28.00
C GLU A 310 32.06 -2.81 26.99
N ASP A 311 33.15 -2.83 26.23
CA ASP A 311 33.46 -1.87 25.17
C ASP A 311 32.60 -2.07 23.91
N ASN A 312 31.71 -3.07 23.91
CA ASN A 312 30.80 -3.29 22.80
C ASN A 312 29.88 -2.09 22.57
N PRO A 313 29.54 -1.79 21.30
CA PRO A 313 28.56 -0.76 20.97
C PRO A 313 27.24 -0.99 21.69
N GLN A 314 26.52 0.09 22.00
CA GLN A 314 25.14 0.02 22.46
C GLN A 314 24.26 -0.57 21.35
N THR A 315 23.53 -1.63 21.66
CA THR A 315 22.66 -2.33 20.70
C THR A 315 21.21 -1.94 20.91
N LEU A 316 20.59 -1.39 19.87
CA LEU A 316 19.19 -0.98 19.85
C LEU A 316 18.42 -1.80 18.82
N LEU A 317 17.37 -2.50 19.26
CA LEU A 317 16.50 -3.30 18.40
C LEU A 317 15.10 -2.70 18.35
N PHE A 318 14.61 -2.43 17.15
CA PHE A 318 13.25 -1.94 16.91
C PHE A 318 12.53 -2.87 15.95
N SER A 319 11.33 -3.32 16.34
CA SER A 319 10.44 -4.03 15.43
C SER A 319 8.96 -3.89 15.81
N ALA A 320 8.07 -4.14 14.85
CA ALA A 320 6.65 -4.34 15.13
C ALA A 320 6.38 -5.72 15.72
N THR A 321 7.15 -6.73 15.33
CA THR A 321 7.00 -8.09 15.84
C THR A 321 8.33 -8.62 16.36
N CYS A 322 8.31 -9.17 17.58
CA CYS A 322 9.51 -9.76 18.19
C CYS A 322 9.21 -11.22 18.58
N PRO A 323 9.09 -12.15 17.61
CA PRO A 323 8.95 -13.56 17.92
C PRO A 323 10.20 -14.08 18.65
N GLN A 324 10.06 -15.19 19.39
CA GLN A 324 11.11 -15.69 20.28
C GLN A 324 12.46 -15.92 19.60
N TRP A 325 12.44 -16.30 18.33
CA TRP A 325 13.66 -16.55 17.56
C TRP A 325 14.40 -15.24 17.22
N VAL A 326 13.70 -14.13 16.95
CA VAL A 326 14.31 -12.78 16.78
C VAL A 326 14.98 -12.35 18.09
N TYR A 327 14.29 -12.56 19.20
CA TYR A 327 14.81 -12.27 20.53
C TYR A 327 16.08 -13.07 20.85
N ASN A 328 16.11 -14.36 20.51
CA ASN A 328 17.28 -15.22 20.72
C ASN A 328 18.50 -14.76 19.91
N VAL A 329 18.29 -14.27 18.69
CA VAL A 329 19.36 -13.68 17.87
C VAL A 329 19.84 -12.35 18.46
N ALA A 330 18.92 -11.48 18.83
CA ALA A 330 19.23 -10.19 19.44
C ALA A 330 20.07 -10.33 20.73
N LYS A 331 19.72 -11.31 21.57
CA LYS A 331 20.41 -11.60 22.83
C LYS A 331 21.90 -11.94 22.65
N LYS A 332 22.32 -12.43 21.48
CA LYS A 332 23.74 -12.71 21.20
C LYS A 332 24.59 -11.43 21.15
N TYR A 333 24.00 -10.30 20.79
CA TYR A 333 24.69 -9.03 20.55
C TYR A 333 24.37 -7.97 21.61
N MET A 334 23.57 -8.32 22.63
CA MET A 334 23.18 -7.43 23.71
C MET A 334 23.95 -7.75 24.98
N LYS A 335 24.26 -6.70 25.75
CA LYS A 335 24.81 -6.79 27.10
C LYS A 335 23.78 -7.45 28.03
N SER A 336 24.25 -7.99 29.15
CA SER A 336 23.38 -8.64 30.14
C SER A 336 22.34 -7.69 30.76
N ARG A 337 22.61 -6.38 30.78
CA ARG A 337 21.74 -5.31 31.30
C ARG A 337 21.03 -4.54 30.18
N TYR A 338 20.15 -5.19 29.44
CA TYR A 338 19.29 -4.53 28.44
C TYR A 338 17.90 -4.23 29.03
N GLU A 339 17.23 -3.21 28.48
CA GLU A 339 15.85 -2.88 28.79
C GLU A 339 14.91 -3.33 27.67
N GLN A 340 13.73 -3.83 28.04
CA GLN A 340 12.72 -4.28 27.09
C GLN A 340 11.43 -3.48 27.26
N PHE A 341 10.99 -2.87 26.17
CA PHE A 341 9.74 -2.12 26.10
C PHE A 341 8.79 -2.81 25.13
N ASP A 342 7.74 -3.44 25.64
CA ASP A 342 6.63 -3.97 24.85
C ASP A 342 5.41 -3.05 24.99
N LEU A 343 5.15 -2.26 23.94
CA LEU A 343 3.98 -1.39 23.85
C LEU A 343 2.78 -2.06 23.15
N ILE A 344 2.94 -3.30 22.66
CA ILE A 344 1.88 -4.03 21.96
C ILE A 344 1.10 -4.90 22.94
N GLY A 345 1.77 -5.49 23.94
CA GLY A 345 1.18 -6.31 24.99
C GLY A 345 0.75 -7.72 24.52
N LYS A 346 0.64 -8.66 25.46
CA LYS A 346 0.39 -10.09 25.17
C LYS A 346 -1.05 -10.45 24.73
N LYS A 347 -2.03 -9.54 24.81
CA LYS A 347 -3.47 -9.83 24.59
C LYS A 347 -4.20 -8.87 23.65
N THR A 348 -3.49 -7.93 23.02
CA THR A 348 -4.09 -6.82 22.28
C THR A 348 -3.78 -6.89 20.79
N LYS A 349 -4.73 -6.43 19.95
CA LYS A 349 -4.61 -6.31 18.49
C LYS A 349 -3.20 -5.86 18.09
N LYS A 350 -2.50 -6.70 17.31
CA LYS A 350 -1.12 -6.41 16.85
C LYS A 350 -1.08 -5.38 15.71
N THR A 351 -2.20 -5.17 15.03
CA THR A 351 -2.39 -4.12 14.03
C THR A 351 -2.58 -2.75 14.69
N ALA A 352 -2.47 -1.68 13.91
CA ALA A 352 -2.84 -0.34 14.37
C ALA A 352 -4.32 -0.32 14.78
N ILE A 353 -4.64 0.29 15.94
CA ILE A 353 -6.00 0.31 16.51
C ILE A 353 -6.98 1.02 15.58
N THR A 354 -6.48 1.99 14.83
CA THR A 354 -7.20 2.88 13.92
C THR A 354 -7.53 2.26 12.56
N VAL A 355 -7.16 1.01 12.31
CA VAL A 355 -7.42 0.34 11.03
C VAL A 355 -8.66 -0.54 11.13
N GLU A 356 -9.65 -0.29 10.27
CA GLU A 356 -10.78 -1.18 10.06
C GLU A 356 -10.39 -2.31 9.09
N HIS A 357 -10.71 -3.55 9.45
CA HIS A 357 -10.31 -4.74 8.71
C HIS A 357 -11.53 -5.41 8.08
N LEU A 358 -11.64 -5.37 6.75
CA LEU A 358 -12.70 -6.02 5.98
C LEU A 358 -12.16 -7.23 5.22
N ALA A 359 -13.03 -8.21 4.98
CA ALA A 359 -12.72 -9.35 4.12
C ALA A 359 -13.79 -9.54 3.04
N ILE A 360 -13.37 -9.73 1.79
CA ILE A 360 -14.25 -9.92 0.64
C ILE A 360 -13.94 -11.27 0.00
N GLU A 361 -14.94 -12.14 -0.05
CA GLU A 361 -14.84 -13.40 -0.81
C GLU A 361 -14.97 -13.09 -2.30
N CYS A 362 -13.94 -13.42 -3.09
CA CYS A 362 -13.93 -13.15 -4.52
C CYS A 362 -13.08 -14.18 -5.27
N HIS A 363 -13.62 -14.68 -6.38
CA HIS A 363 -12.89 -15.58 -7.27
C HIS A 363 -11.79 -14.81 -8.04
N TRP A 364 -10.66 -15.47 -8.34
CA TRP A 364 -9.49 -14.82 -8.93
C TRP A 364 -9.78 -14.13 -10.28
N SER A 365 -10.65 -14.72 -11.10
CA SER A 365 -10.94 -14.23 -12.46
C SER A 365 -11.62 -12.86 -12.49
N GLN A 366 -12.35 -12.50 -11.44
CA GLN A 366 -13.07 -11.24 -11.33
C GLN A 366 -12.39 -10.24 -10.40
N ARG A 367 -11.30 -10.65 -9.75
CA ARG A 367 -10.65 -9.89 -8.70
C ARG A 367 -10.24 -8.49 -9.16
N ALA A 368 -9.71 -8.36 -10.37
CA ALA A 368 -9.36 -7.06 -10.94
C ALA A 368 -10.57 -6.13 -11.10
N ALA A 369 -11.71 -6.67 -11.56
CA ALA A 369 -12.95 -5.92 -11.71
C ALA A 369 -13.52 -5.45 -10.37
N VAL A 370 -13.53 -6.35 -9.37
CA VAL A 370 -14.00 -6.04 -8.03
C VAL A 370 -13.07 -5.07 -7.31
N ILE A 371 -11.75 -5.17 -7.52
CA ILE A 371 -10.79 -4.21 -6.96
C ILE A 371 -11.07 -2.80 -7.48
N GLY A 372 -11.33 -2.62 -8.78
CA GLY A 372 -11.69 -1.32 -9.34
C GLY A 372 -12.93 -0.71 -8.68
N ASP A 373 -13.97 -1.51 -8.47
CA ASP A 373 -15.20 -1.08 -7.80
C ASP A 373 -14.97 -0.72 -6.33
N VAL A 374 -14.15 -1.52 -5.64
CA VAL A 374 -13.77 -1.30 -4.24
C VAL A 374 -12.99 0.01 -4.08
N ILE A 375 -12.04 0.30 -4.98
CA ILE A 375 -11.31 1.57 -4.96
C ILE A 375 -12.28 2.73 -5.13
N GLN A 376 -13.20 2.64 -6.09
CA GLN A 376 -14.18 3.69 -6.34
C GLN A 376 -15.08 3.96 -5.13
N VAL A 377 -15.50 2.92 -4.40
CA VAL A 377 -16.42 3.05 -3.27
C VAL A 377 -15.72 3.51 -1.99
N TYR A 378 -14.55 2.96 -1.69
CA TYR A 378 -13.89 3.17 -0.40
C TYR A 378 -12.79 4.23 -0.42
N SER A 379 -12.10 4.41 -1.54
CA SER A 379 -11.04 5.41 -1.71
C SER A 379 -11.56 6.65 -2.46
N GLY A 380 -12.52 6.47 -3.37
CA GLY A 380 -12.97 7.50 -4.29
C GLY A 380 -11.89 7.89 -5.31
N SER A 381 -12.16 8.95 -6.05
CA SER A 381 -11.30 9.49 -7.12
C SER A 381 -10.01 10.17 -6.64
N HIS A 382 -9.98 10.66 -5.40
CA HIS A 382 -8.85 11.44 -4.87
C HIS A 382 -8.08 10.72 -3.75
N GLY A 383 -8.58 9.57 -3.29
CA GLY A 383 -7.95 8.80 -2.23
C GLY A 383 -6.78 7.97 -2.75
N ARG A 384 -5.77 7.77 -1.92
CA ARG A 384 -4.59 6.96 -2.27
C ARG A 384 -4.81 5.51 -1.87
N THR A 385 -4.61 4.61 -2.82
CA THR A 385 -4.73 3.16 -2.58
C THR A 385 -3.42 2.44 -2.82
N ILE A 386 -3.10 1.47 -1.95
CA ILE A 386 -2.05 0.49 -2.21
C ILE A 386 -2.65 -0.92 -2.29
N ILE A 387 -2.27 -1.65 -3.33
CA ILE A 387 -2.71 -3.03 -3.57
C ILE A 387 -1.52 -3.97 -3.41
N PHE A 388 -1.64 -4.97 -2.55
CA PHE A 388 -0.61 -5.98 -2.32
C PHE A 388 -0.91 -7.29 -3.03
N CYS A 389 -0.02 -7.67 -3.93
CA CYS A 389 0.00 -8.93 -4.66
C CYS A 389 1.10 -9.86 -4.15
N GLU A 390 0.95 -11.17 -4.36
CA GLU A 390 1.99 -12.14 -3.97
C GLU A 390 3.12 -12.20 -5.00
N THR A 391 2.77 -12.14 -6.29
CA THR A 391 3.74 -12.32 -7.37
C THR A 391 4.00 -11.02 -8.13
N LYS A 392 5.21 -10.90 -8.68
CA LYS A 392 5.61 -9.76 -9.51
C LYS A 392 4.77 -9.67 -10.78
N LYS A 393 4.45 -10.83 -11.37
CA LYS A 393 3.61 -10.95 -12.57
C LYS A 393 2.21 -10.41 -12.32
N GLU A 394 1.57 -10.85 -11.23
CA GLU A 394 0.25 -10.37 -10.82
C GLU A 394 0.24 -8.85 -10.59
N ALA A 395 1.27 -8.31 -9.93
CA ALA A 395 1.37 -6.86 -9.70
C ALA A 395 1.43 -6.06 -11.02
N THR A 396 2.16 -6.54 -12.02
CA THR A 396 2.25 -5.88 -13.33
C THR A 396 0.97 -6.04 -14.14
N GLU A 397 0.38 -7.24 -14.17
CA GLU A 397 -0.88 -7.49 -14.89
C GLU A 397 -2.03 -6.69 -14.30
N LEU A 398 -2.09 -6.58 -12.97
CA LEU A 398 -3.14 -5.83 -12.29
C LEU A 398 -2.99 -4.32 -12.51
N ALA A 399 -1.77 -3.78 -12.50
CA ALA A 399 -1.52 -2.36 -12.77
C ALA A 399 -1.91 -1.95 -14.20
N LEU A 400 -1.85 -2.88 -15.17
CA LEU A 400 -2.25 -2.65 -16.56
C LEU A 400 -3.72 -2.99 -16.85
N ASN A 401 -4.45 -3.48 -15.86
CA ASN A 401 -5.80 -3.96 -16.07
C ASN A 401 -6.78 -2.80 -16.25
N ALA A 402 -7.52 -2.80 -17.36
CA ALA A 402 -8.50 -1.76 -17.69
C ALA A 402 -9.65 -1.62 -16.67
N SER A 403 -9.82 -2.60 -15.77
CA SER A 403 -10.83 -2.52 -14.71
C SER A 403 -10.45 -1.54 -13.60
N ILE A 404 -9.15 -1.25 -13.41
CA ILE A 404 -8.70 -0.19 -12.52
C ILE A 404 -8.73 1.10 -13.34
N LYS A 405 -9.76 1.93 -13.09
CA LYS A 405 -9.99 3.17 -13.86
C LYS A 405 -9.02 4.29 -13.47
N GLN A 406 -8.52 4.25 -12.24
CA GLN A 406 -7.55 5.20 -11.71
C GLN A 406 -6.14 4.93 -12.26
N ASP A 407 -5.28 5.95 -12.23
CA ASP A 407 -3.90 5.78 -12.68
C ASP A 407 -3.15 4.86 -11.71
N ALA A 408 -2.70 3.72 -12.24
CA ALA A 408 -2.03 2.67 -11.49
C ALA A 408 -0.58 2.46 -11.95
N GLN A 409 0.33 2.25 -11.00
CA GLN A 409 1.72 1.90 -11.29
C GLN A 409 2.16 0.71 -10.45
N SER A 410 3.01 -0.16 -11.00
CA SER A 410 3.51 -1.34 -10.29
C SER A 410 4.82 -1.07 -9.53
N LEU A 411 5.03 -1.78 -8.42
CA LEU A 411 6.26 -1.75 -7.62
C LEU A 411 6.68 -3.16 -7.17
N HIS A 412 7.71 -3.70 -7.81
CA HIS A 412 8.28 -5.01 -7.48
C HIS A 412 9.79 -5.05 -7.74
N GLY A 413 10.44 -6.16 -7.34
CA GLY A 413 11.90 -6.28 -7.35
C GLY A 413 12.58 -6.33 -8.72
N ASP A 414 11.84 -6.54 -9.81
CA ASP A 414 12.43 -6.53 -11.17
C ASP A 414 12.46 -5.11 -11.76
N ILE A 415 11.75 -4.15 -11.14
CA ILE A 415 11.79 -2.76 -11.55
C ILE A 415 13.15 -2.18 -11.13
N PRO A 416 13.92 -1.56 -12.05
CA PRO A 416 15.19 -0.92 -11.71
C PRO A 416 15.04 0.10 -10.59
N GLN A 417 16.05 0.19 -9.70
CA GLN A 417 15.98 1.06 -8.50
C GLN A 417 15.62 2.51 -8.83
N LYS A 418 16.22 3.09 -9.88
CA LYS A 418 15.94 4.45 -10.34
C LYS A 418 14.45 4.65 -10.68
N GLN A 419 13.84 3.67 -11.34
CA GLN A 419 12.42 3.72 -11.68
C GLN A 419 11.55 3.57 -10.43
N ARG A 420 11.92 2.70 -9.48
CA ARG A 420 11.20 2.54 -8.20
C ARG A 420 11.16 3.84 -7.39
N GLU A 421 12.27 4.58 -7.37
CA GLU A 421 12.35 5.89 -6.71
C GLU A 421 11.45 6.93 -7.39
N VAL A 422 11.38 6.93 -8.74
CA VAL A 422 10.47 7.79 -9.50
C VAL A 422 9.01 7.43 -9.24
N THR A 423 8.64 6.15 -9.28
CA THR A 423 7.28 5.68 -9.00
C THR A 423 6.83 6.07 -7.58
N LEU A 424 7.69 5.87 -6.57
CA LEU A 424 7.38 6.27 -5.19
C LEU A 424 7.30 7.79 -5.01
N LYS A 425 8.10 8.56 -5.75
CA LYS A 425 7.98 10.02 -5.76
C LYS A 425 6.65 10.45 -6.40
N GLY A 426 6.27 9.85 -7.53
CA GLY A 426 5.00 10.09 -8.21
C GLY A 426 3.80 9.83 -7.29
N PHE A 427 3.78 8.67 -6.62
CA PHE A 427 2.75 8.32 -5.65
C PHE A 427 2.66 9.32 -4.49
N ARG A 428 3.81 9.76 -3.96
CA ARG A 428 3.87 10.79 -2.90
C ARG A 428 3.31 12.13 -3.32
N SER A 429 3.64 12.58 -4.52
CA SER A 429 3.14 13.82 -5.09
C SER A 429 1.67 13.76 -5.52
N GLY A 430 1.07 12.57 -5.56
CA GLY A 430 -0.28 12.38 -6.11
C GLY A 430 -0.32 12.44 -7.65
N ALA A 431 0.78 12.10 -8.33
CA ALA A 431 0.81 12.01 -9.78
C ALA A 431 0.00 10.81 -10.33
N PHE A 432 -0.32 9.85 -9.46
CA PHE A 432 -1.22 8.73 -9.68
C PHE A 432 -1.73 8.24 -8.32
N GLU A 433 -2.92 7.64 -8.28
CA GLU A 433 -3.65 7.33 -7.04
C GLU A 433 -3.46 5.89 -6.56
N VAL A 434 -3.08 4.96 -7.45
CA VAL A 434 -3.04 3.52 -7.14
C VAL A 434 -1.63 2.95 -7.30
N LEU A 435 -1.09 2.39 -6.21
CA LEU A 435 0.18 1.68 -6.22
C LEU A 435 -0.04 0.17 -6.09
N VAL A 436 0.29 -0.61 -7.12
CA VAL A 436 0.22 -2.07 -7.09
C VAL A 436 1.58 -2.64 -6.76
N ALA A 437 1.72 -3.32 -5.63
CA ALA A 437 3.02 -3.74 -5.16
C ALA A 437 3.08 -5.16 -4.64
N THR A 438 4.28 -5.73 -4.67
CA THR A 438 4.60 -6.95 -3.91
C THR A 438 5.01 -6.59 -2.48
N ASN A 439 5.44 -7.57 -1.68
CA ASN A 439 5.95 -7.35 -0.33
C ASN A 439 7.13 -6.36 -0.26
N VAL A 440 7.76 -6.01 -1.37
CA VAL A 440 8.78 -4.95 -1.40
C VAL A 440 8.22 -3.59 -0.98
N ALA A 441 6.90 -3.36 -1.10
CA ALA A 441 6.25 -2.15 -0.58
C ALA A 441 5.64 -2.27 0.81
N ALA A 442 5.60 -3.48 1.37
CA ALA A 442 4.87 -3.73 2.61
C ALA A 442 5.56 -3.15 3.84
N ARG A 443 6.89 -2.99 3.78
CA ARG A 443 7.74 -2.70 4.95
C ARG A 443 8.74 -1.57 4.65
N GLY A 444 8.92 -0.70 5.64
CA GLY A 444 9.81 0.45 5.58
C GLY A 444 9.77 1.42 4.38
N LEU A 445 8.76 1.40 3.51
CA LEU A 445 8.58 2.44 2.52
C LEU A 445 7.98 3.71 3.15
N ASP A 446 8.56 4.87 2.84
CA ASP A 446 7.97 6.20 3.07
C ASP A 446 6.86 6.44 2.05
N ILE A 447 5.79 5.66 2.20
CA ILE A 447 4.56 5.81 1.44
C ILE A 447 3.78 6.90 2.15
N PRO A 448 3.25 7.91 1.43
CA PRO A 448 2.37 8.87 2.05
C PRO A 448 1.20 8.09 2.65
N GLU A 449 0.61 8.63 3.70
CA GLU A 449 -0.52 7.95 4.32
C GLU A 449 -1.61 7.65 3.29
N VAL A 450 -1.95 6.35 3.17
CA VAL A 450 -2.94 5.85 2.22
C VAL A 450 -4.28 5.65 2.90
N ASP A 451 -5.36 5.94 2.21
CA ASP A 451 -6.73 5.80 2.71
C ASP A 451 -7.15 4.34 2.71
N LEU A 452 -6.71 3.60 1.68
CA LEU A 452 -7.11 2.22 1.43
C LEU A 452 -5.90 1.30 1.19
N VAL A 453 -5.86 0.21 1.93
CA VAL A 453 -4.96 -0.93 1.69
C VAL A 453 -5.77 -2.11 1.20
N ILE A 454 -5.43 -2.64 0.04
CA ILE A 454 -6.02 -3.87 -0.51
C ILE A 454 -4.98 -4.98 -0.46
N GLN A 455 -5.38 -6.16 0.00
CA GLN A 455 -4.57 -7.38 -0.12
C GLN A 455 -5.30 -8.34 -1.07
N CYS A 456 -4.67 -8.70 -2.19
CA CYS A 456 -5.30 -9.56 -3.22
C CYS A 456 -5.57 -10.99 -2.72
N SER A 457 -4.84 -11.43 -1.72
CA SER A 457 -4.99 -12.73 -1.04
C SER A 457 -4.60 -12.58 0.44
N PRO A 458 -5.08 -13.48 1.33
CA PRO A 458 -4.56 -13.54 2.69
C PRO A 458 -3.08 -13.92 2.65
N PRO A 459 -2.18 -13.15 3.28
CA PRO A 459 -0.76 -13.49 3.30
C PRO A 459 -0.53 -14.77 4.10
N LYS A 460 0.50 -15.52 3.69
CA LYS A 460 0.90 -16.78 4.35
C LYS A 460 1.38 -16.55 5.79
N ASP A 461 2.05 -15.43 6.01
CA ASP A 461 2.55 -14.99 7.30
C ASP A 461 1.75 -13.78 7.81
N VAL A 462 1.56 -13.73 9.12
CA VAL A 462 0.69 -12.73 9.76
C VAL A 462 1.43 -11.41 9.97
N GLU A 463 2.74 -11.51 10.07
CA GLU A 463 3.67 -10.39 10.07
C GLU A 463 3.49 -9.56 8.79
N SER A 464 3.41 -10.17 7.61
CA SER A 464 3.12 -9.45 6.36
C SER A 464 1.76 -8.75 6.41
N TYR A 465 0.73 -9.39 6.95
CA TYR A 465 -0.58 -8.75 7.11
C TYR A 465 -0.50 -7.47 7.97
N ILE A 466 0.14 -7.56 9.13
CA ILE A 466 0.29 -6.44 10.08
C ILE A 466 1.04 -5.27 9.43
N HIS A 467 2.09 -5.56 8.67
CA HIS A 467 2.90 -4.53 8.01
C HIS A 467 2.18 -3.88 6.82
N ARG A 468 1.48 -4.69 6.00
CA ARG A 468 0.67 -4.19 4.87
C ARG A 468 -0.47 -3.30 5.37
N SER A 469 -1.25 -3.79 6.34
CA SER A 469 -2.35 -3.01 6.94
C SER A 469 -1.86 -1.75 7.63
N GLY A 470 -0.67 -1.76 8.23
CA GLY A 470 -0.03 -0.58 8.82
C GLY A 470 0.48 0.47 7.82
N ARG A 471 0.16 0.36 6.52
CA ARG A 471 0.36 1.46 5.54
C ARG A 471 -0.71 2.53 5.66
N THR A 472 -1.90 2.17 6.16
CA THR A 472 -2.98 3.09 6.49
C THR A 472 -3.11 3.28 8.01
N GLY A 473 -3.95 4.22 8.44
CA GLY A 473 -4.27 4.48 9.84
C GLY A 473 -3.10 4.93 10.69
N ARG A 474 -2.25 5.83 10.18
CA ARG A 474 -1.10 6.39 10.90
C ARG A 474 -1.50 7.69 11.60
N ALA A 475 -0.70 8.11 12.58
CA ALA A 475 -0.89 9.38 13.30
C ALA A 475 -2.33 9.67 13.80
N GLY A 476 -3.08 8.64 14.19
CA GLY A 476 -4.44 8.75 14.74
C GLY A 476 -5.58 8.81 13.73
N ARG A 477 -5.31 8.84 12.41
CA ARG A 477 -6.35 8.78 11.37
C ARG A 477 -6.91 7.37 11.25
N ILE A 478 -8.18 7.26 10.84
CA ILE A 478 -8.83 5.98 10.56
C ILE A 478 -8.39 5.50 9.17
N GLY A 479 -7.98 4.24 9.08
CA GLY A 479 -7.57 3.60 7.83
C GLY A 479 -8.41 2.38 7.50
N LEU A 480 -8.53 2.04 6.21
CA LEU A 480 -9.25 0.84 5.78
C LEU A 480 -8.31 -0.20 5.16
N CYS A 481 -8.39 -1.44 5.64
CA CYS A 481 -7.67 -2.57 5.06
C CYS A 481 -8.65 -3.66 4.62
N ILE A 482 -8.69 -3.94 3.31
CA ILE A 482 -9.55 -4.95 2.71
C ILE A 482 -8.70 -6.15 2.28
N CYS A 483 -9.06 -7.34 2.75
CA CYS A 483 -8.43 -8.60 2.35
C CYS A 483 -9.36 -9.39 1.45
N PHE A 484 -8.95 -9.60 0.19
CA PHE A 484 -9.62 -10.56 -0.67
C PHE A 484 -9.22 -11.98 -0.30
N TYR A 485 -10.14 -12.93 -0.45
CA TYR A 485 -9.88 -14.35 -0.26
C TYR A 485 -10.79 -15.20 -1.14
N GLN A 486 -10.36 -16.43 -1.44
CA GLN A 486 -11.21 -17.46 -2.03
C GLN A 486 -11.77 -18.38 -0.95
N ARG A 487 -12.83 -19.13 -1.25
CA ARG A 487 -13.42 -20.10 -0.30
C ARG A 487 -12.42 -21.12 0.25
N ARG A 488 -11.43 -21.53 -0.56
CA ARG A 488 -10.33 -22.43 -0.15
C ARG A 488 -9.30 -21.78 0.77
N GLU A 489 -9.25 -20.45 0.80
CA GLU A 489 -8.31 -19.63 1.59
C GLU A 489 -8.93 -19.15 2.92
N ASP A 490 -10.19 -19.52 3.23
CA ASP A 490 -10.86 -19.14 4.49
C ASP A 490 -10.07 -19.58 5.74
N TYR A 491 -9.39 -20.72 5.67
CA TYR A 491 -8.51 -21.18 6.74
C TYR A 491 -7.33 -20.22 6.98
N GLN A 492 -6.72 -19.69 5.92
CA GLN A 492 -5.62 -18.73 6.02
C GLN A 492 -6.11 -17.41 6.61
N LEU A 493 -7.30 -16.95 6.19
CA LEU A 493 -7.93 -15.76 6.76
C LEU A 493 -8.14 -15.90 8.28
N LYS A 494 -8.68 -17.05 8.73
CA LYS A 494 -8.87 -17.36 10.16
C LYS A 494 -7.54 -17.41 10.93
N GLN A 495 -6.47 -17.92 10.32
CA GLN A 495 -5.14 -17.88 10.95
C GLN A 495 -4.64 -16.45 11.16
N VAL A 496 -4.88 -15.56 10.19
CA VAL A 496 -4.55 -14.14 10.30
C VAL A 496 -5.37 -13.51 11.45
N GLU A 497 -6.69 -13.76 11.52
CA GLU A 497 -7.54 -13.28 12.62
C GLU A 497 -6.99 -13.67 14.00
N GLN A 498 -6.72 -14.96 14.20
CA GLN A 498 -6.25 -15.49 15.48
C GLN A 498 -4.87 -14.94 15.88
N LYS A 499 -3.90 -14.95 14.96
CA LYS A 499 -2.51 -14.57 15.26
C LYS A 499 -2.30 -13.06 15.34
N ALA A 500 -3.06 -12.27 14.56
CA ALA A 500 -3.03 -10.81 14.63
C ALA A 500 -3.92 -10.26 15.75
N GLY A 501 -4.85 -11.07 16.26
CA GLY A 501 -5.84 -10.68 17.26
C GLY A 501 -6.91 -9.74 16.68
N ILE A 502 -7.20 -9.84 15.38
CA ILE A 502 -8.20 -9.02 14.68
C ILE A 502 -9.42 -9.86 14.32
N THR A 503 -10.52 -9.19 14.02
CA THR A 503 -11.73 -9.83 13.49
C THR A 503 -12.08 -9.12 12.19
N PHE A 504 -12.15 -9.87 11.10
CA PHE A 504 -12.57 -9.30 9.82
C PHE A 504 -14.08 -9.13 9.81
N LYS A 505 -14.54 -7.95 9.40
CA LYS A 505 -15.91 -7.78 8.96
C LYS A 505 -16.02 -8.34 7.54
N ARG A 506 -16.64 -9.52 7.41
CA ARG A 506 -16.90 -10.14 6.11
C ARG A 506 -17.98 -9.32 5.41
N VAL A 507 -17.65 -8.74 4.26
CA VAL A 507 -18.55 -7.91 3.45
C VAL A 507 -18.66 -8.47 2.05
N GLY A 508 -19.82 -8.28 1.42
CA GLY A 508 -20.01 -8.61 0.02
C GLY A 508 -19.25 -7.66 -0.90
N VAL A 509 -19.21 -8.01 -2.18
CA VAL A 509 -18.72 -7.13 -3.23
C VAL A 509 -19.63 -5.89 -3.35
N PRO A 510 -19.08 -4.68 -3.55
CA PRO A 510 -19.89 -3.47 -3.68
C PRO A 510 -20.93 -3.61 -4.79
N THR A 511 -22.16 -3.15 -4.51
CA THR A 511 -23.24 -3.19 -5.50
C THR A 511 -23.11 -2.05 -6.50
N ALA A 512 -23.76 -2.18 -7.65
CA ALA A 512 -23.84 -1.08 -8.63
C ALA A 512 -24.43 0.20 -8.01
N THR A 513 -25.36 0.09 -7.07
CA THR A 513 -25.91 1.24 -6.34
C THR A 513 -24.89 1.91 -5.43
N ASP A 514 -23.99 1.15 -4.81
CA ASP A 514 -22.94 1.71 -3.95
C ASP A 514 -21.90 2.46 -4.78
N ILE A 515 -21.56 1.92 -5.95
CA ILE A 515 -20.65 2.56 -6.91
C ILE A 515 -21.22 3.91 -7.35
N ILE A 516 -22.51 3.97 -7.69
CA ILE A 516 -23.18 5.22 -8.11
C ILE A 516 -23.25 6.24 -6.97
N LYS A 517 -23.55 5.79 -5.75
CA LYS A 517 -23.57 6.68 -4.58
C LYS A 517 -22.18 7.26 -4.30
N ALA A 518 -21.13 6.45 -4.42
CA ALA A 518 -19.76 6.91 -4.25
C ALA A 518 -19.32 7.85 -5.38
N SER A 519 -19.59 7.51 -6.64
CA SER A 519 -19.25 8.34 -7.79
C SER A 519 -20.03 9.66 -7.80
N SER A 520 -21.26 9.69 -7.31
CA SER A 520 -22.04 10.92 -7.12
C SER A 520 -21.39 11.83 -6.07
N LYS A 521 -20.92 11.29 -4.93
CA LYS A 521 -20.18 12.07 -3.93
C LYS A 521 -18.89 12.66 -4.49
N ASP A 522 -18.18 11.89 -5.29
CA ASP A 522 -16.97 12.37 -5.96
C ASP A 522 -17.27 13.47 -6.98
N ALA A 523 -18.35 13.33 -7.76
CA ALA A 523 -18.79 14.36 -8.70
C ALA A 523 -19.12 15.69 -7.98
N ILE A 524 -19.74 15.62 -6.80
CA ILE A 524 -20.01 16.80 -5.97
C ILE A 524 -18.70 17.48 -5.54
N ARG A 525 -17.71 16.72 -5.06
CA ARG A 525 -16.39 17.26 -4.69
C ARG A 525 -15.69 17.91 -5.89
N SER A 526 -15.82 17.32 -7.07
CA SER A 526 -15.26 17.90 -8.30
C SER A 526 -15.94 19.23 -8.64
N LEU A 527 -17.26 19.37 -8.42
CA LEU A 527 -17.96 20.64 -8.61
C LEU A 527 -17.48 21.71 -7.62
N ASP A 528 -17.22 21.34 -6.35
CA ASP A 528 -16.69 22.26 -5.34
C ASP A 528 -15.29 22.80 -5.70
N SER A 529 -14.52 22.05 -6.50
CA SER A 529 -13.18 22.45 -6.93
C SER A 529 -13.18 23.50 -8.06
N VAL A 530 -14.32 23.78 -8.67
CA VAL A 530 -14.43 24.69 -9.82
C VAL A 530 -14.35 26.15 -9.35
N PRO A 531 -13.45 26.98 -9.92
CA PRO A 531 -13.34 28.37 -9.52
C PRO A 531 -14.57 29.19 -9.96
N PRO A 532 -15.01 30.19 -9.19
CA PRO A 532 -16.20 31.00 -9.51
C PRO A 532 -16.16 31.67 -10.89
N SER A 533 -14.97 32.07 -11.34
CA SER A 533 -14.76 32.69 -12.65
C SER A 533 -15.05 31.75 -13.82
N ALA A 534 -14.88 30.43 -13.64
CA ALA A 534 -15.24 29.45 -14.65
C ALA A 534 -16.77 29.27 -14.74
N ILE A 535 -17.47 29.38 -13.60
CA ILE A 535 -18.92 29.20 -13.51
C ILE A 535 -19.67 30.25 -14.35
N ASP A 536 -19.18 31.50 -14.38
CA ASP A 536 -19.81 32.58 -15.13
C ASP A 536 -19.92 32.32 -16.64
N TYR A 537 -18.96 31.61 -17.24
CA TYR A 537 -19.00 31.24 -18.66
C TYR A 537 -20.11 30.23 -18.99
N PHE A 538 -20.51 29.41 -18.02
CA PHE A 538 -21.55 28.39 -18.20
C PHE A 538 -22.93 28.85 -17.73
N ARG A 539 -23.04 30.05 -17.15
CA ARG A 539 -24.27 30.56 -16.53
C ARG A 539 -25.44 30.62 -17.51
N GLN A 540 -25.21 31.23 -18.68
CA GLN A 540 -26.25 31.36 -19.71
C GLN A 540 -26.71 29.99 -20.24
N SER A 541 -25.77 29.07 -20.47
CA SER A 541 -26.08 27.70 -20.90
C SER A 541 -26.82 26.92 -19.81
N ALA A 542 -26.47 27.14 -18.53
CA ALA A 542 -27.14 26.50 -17.41
C ALA A 542 -28.59 27.01 -17.25
N GLU A 543 -28.82 28.31 -17.42
CA GLU A 543 -30.18 28.90 -17.40
C GLU A 543 -31.06 28.31 -18.51
N GLN A 544 -30.55 28.20 -19.74
CA GLN A 544 -31.26 27.53 -20.84
C GLN A 544 -31.56 26.06 -20.52
N LEU A 545 -30.59 25.33 -19.96
CA LEU A 545 -30.76 23.93 -19.59
C LEU A 545 -31.80 23.73 -18.48
N ILE A 546 -31.86 24.65 -17.51
CA ILE A 546 -32.84 24.66 -16.43
C ILE A 546 -34.24 24.94 -16.98
N GLU A 547 -34.37 25.83 -17.97
CA GLU A 547 -35.65 26.16 -18.61
C GLU A 547 -36.20 24.97 -19.43
N GLU A 548 -35.33 24.24 -20.13
CA GLU A 548 -35.75 23.09 -20.96
C GLU A 548 -36.12 21.83 -20.17
N LYS A 549 -35.34 21.48 -19.14
CA LYS A 549 -35.43 20.18 -18.43
C LYS A 549 -35.79 20.29 -16.95
N GLY A 550 -35.83 21.50 -16.39
CA GLY A 550 -35.97 21.72 -14.95
C GLY A 550 -34.65 21.55 -14.18
N ALA A 551 -34.49 22.32 -13.11
CA ALA A 551 -33.21 22.43 -12.39
C ALA A 551 -32.72 21.10 -11.80
N VAL A 552 -33.62 20.30 -11.22
CA VAL A 552 -33.27 19.05 -10.55
C VAL A 552 -32.88 17.96 -11.55
N GLU A 553 -33.64 17.81 -12.64
CA GLU A 553 -33.34 16.79 -13.66
C GLU A 553 -32.08 17.12 -14.44
N ALA A 554 -31.89 18.41 -14.78
CA ALA A 554 -30.68 18.89 -15.43
C ALA A 554 -29.42 18.63 -14.58
N LEU A 555 -29.47 18.95 -13.28
CA LEU A 555 -28.37 18.71 -12.37
C LEU A 555 -28.13 17.21 -12.14
N ALA A 556 -29.18 16.40 -12.02
CA ALA A 556 -29.06 14.95 -11.88
C ALA A 556 -28.42 14.31 -13.13
N ALA A 557 -28.81 14.76 -14.34
CA ALA A 557 -28.22 14.31 -15.59
C ALA A 557 -26.75 14.72 -15.72
N ALA A 558 -26.40 15.95 -15.30
CA ALA A 558 -25.01 16.40 -15.26
C ALA A 558 -24.17 15.57 -14.28
N LEU A 559 -24.66 15.33 -13.06
CA LEU A 559 -23.99 14.48 -12.08
C LEU A 559 -23.83 13.04 -12.56
N ALA A 560 -24.84 12.46 -13.22
CA ALA A 560 -24.77 11.13 -13.81
C ALA A 560 -23.70 11.05 -14.92
N HIS A 561 -23.58 12.11 -15.74
CA HIS A 561 -22.56 12.19 -16.78
C HIS A 561 -21.16 12.36 -16.22
N ILE A 562 -20.96 13.30 -15.28
CA ILE A 562 -19.66 13.57 -14.63
C ILE A 562 -19.16 12.35 -13.86
N SER A 563 -20.07 11.64 -13.18
CA SER A 563 -19.74 10.43 -12.44
C SER A 563 -19.51 9.19 -13.33
N GLY A 564 -19.69 9.31 -14.66
CA GLY A 564 -19.53 8.22 -15.61
C GLY A 564 -20.58 7.11 -15.47
N ALA A 565 -21.68 7.35 -14.74
CA ALA A 565 -22.76 6.41 -14.48
C ALA A 565 -23.76 6.34 -15.65
N THR A 566 -23.26 6.29 -16.90
CA THR A 566 -24.09 6.32 -18.11
C THR A 566 -24.72 4.96 -18.45
N SER A 567 -24.18 3.83 -17.95
CA SER A 567 -24.77 2.50 -18.10
C SER A 567 -24.49 1.60 -16.88
N ILE A 568 -25.55 1.04 -16.28
CA ILE A 568 -25.48 0.20 -15.08
C ILE A 568 -25.27 -1.27 -15.46
N GLU A 569 -24.07 -1.80 -15.27
CA GLU A 569 -23.79 -3.24 -15.33
C GLU A 569 -24.04 -3.86 -13.94
N GLN A 570 -25.14 -4.61 -13.79
CA GLN A 570 -25.43 -5.35 -12.55
C GLN A 570 -24.58 -6.62 -12.50
N ARG A 571 -24.10 -6.97 -11.30
CA ARG A 571 -23.29 -8.18 -11.04
C ARG A 571 -23.94 -9.04 -9.96
N SER A 572 -23.64 -10.34 -9.98
CA SER A 572 -24.10 -11.28 -8.96
C SER A 572 -23.51 -10.94 -7.58
N LEU A 573 -24.33 -11.02 -6.52
CA LEU A 573 -23.87 -10.90 -5.14
C LEU A 573 -23.18 -12.18 -4.65
N LEU A 574 -23.53 -13.35 -5.19
CA LEU A 574 -22.96 -14.63 -4.76
C LEU A 574 -21.52 -14.81 -5.20
N ASN A 575 -21.21 -14.35 -6.41
CA ASN A 575 -19.91 -14.62 -7.00
C ASN A 575 -19.37 -13.52 -7.91
N SER A 576 -20.06 -12.39 -8.07
CA SER A 576 -19.62 -11.20 -8.80
C SER A 576 -19.46 -11.31 -10.33
N ASP A 577 -20.10 -12.31 -10.95
CA ASP A 577 -20.21 -12.39 -12.41
C ASP A 577 -21.00 -11.20 -12.98
N VAL A 578 -20.50 -10.63 -14.09
CA VAL A 578 -21.12 -9.51 -14.79
C VAL A 578 -22.37 -9.98 -15.54
N GLY A 579 -23.46 -9.22 -15.43
CA GLY A 579 -24.72 -9.51 -16.14
C GLY A 579 -25.67 -10.44 -15.41
N TYR A 580 -25.36 -10.83 -14.17
CA TYR A 580 -26.20 -11.66 -13.31
C TYR A 580 -26.76 -10.85 -12.13
N VAL A 581 -27.93 -11.25 -11.64
CA VAL A 581 -28.62 -10.67 -10.48
C VAL A 581 -28.96 -11.79 -9.51
N THR A 582 -28.62 -11.59 -8.24
CA THR A 582 -28.95 -12.55 -7.18
C THR A 582 -30.37 -12.31 -6.68
N MET A 583 -31.17 -13.37 -6.67
CA MET A 583 -32.53 -13.39 -6.15
C MET A 583 -32.61 -14.27 -4.91
N ILE A 584 -33.52 -13.92 -4.01
CA ILE A 584 -33.82 -14.65 -2.78
C ILE A 584 -35.25 -15.14 -2.86
N LEU A 585 -35.43 -16.45 -2.71
CA LEU A 585 -36.72 -17.09 -2.55
C LEU A 585 -36.86 -17.52 -1.09
N GLN A 586 -37.70 -16.81 -0.35
CA GLN A 586 -38.04 -17.15 1.04
C GLN A 586 -39.20 -18.15 1.06
N CYS A 587 -39.10 -19.11 1.98
CA CYS A 587 -40.14 -20.10 2.24
C CYS A 587 -40.66 -19.93 3.67
N SER A 588 -41.99 -20.02 3.85
CA SER A 588 -42.61 -19.95 5.18
C SER A 588 -42.36 -21.20 6.03
N VAL A 589 -41.73 -22.24 5.48
CA VAL A 589 -41.46 -23.55 6.13
C VAL A 589 -40.00 -23.93 5.93
N GLU A 590 -39.40 -24.60 6.91
CA GLU A 590 -38.04 -25.10 6.82
C GLU A 590 -37.87 -26.11 5.68
N MET A 591 -36.85 -25.89 4.86
CA MET A 591 -36.57 -26.69 3.68
C MET A 591 -35.46 -27.70 3.94
N HIS A 592 -35.76 -29.00 3.85
CA HIS A 592 -34.73 -30.04 4.02
C HIS A 592 -33.87 -30.29 2.77
N ALA A 593 -34.34 -29.91 1.58
CA ALA A 593 -33.62 -30.13 0.32
C ALA A 593 -33.85 -29.00 -0.70
N VAL A 594 -32.81 -28.67 -1.47
CA VAL A 594 -32.85 -27.60 -2.50
C VAL A 594 -33.85 -27.96 -3.62
N GLY A 595 -34.09 -29.26 -3.85
CA GLY A 595 -35.10 -29.72 -4.81
C GLY A 595 -36.53 -29.22 -4.51
N TYR A 596 -36.82 -28.87 -3.26
CA TYR A 596 -38.10 -28.28 -2.89
C TYR A 596 -38.27 -26.86 -3.44
N ALA A 597 -37.19 -26.05 -3.47
CA ALA A 597 -37.19 -24.73 -4.10
C ALA A 597 -37.34 -24.84 -5.62
N TRP A 598 -36.63 -25.80 -6.24
CA TRP A 598 -36.78 -26.06 -7.67
C TRP A 598 -38.21 -26.40 -8.07
N ARG A 599 -38.92 -27.19 -7.25
CA ARG A 599 -40.33 -27.51 -7.51
C ARG A 599 -41.21 -26.25 -7.46
N GLY A 600 -41.02 -25.40 -6.44
CA GLY A 600 -41.76 -24.13 -6.33
C GLY A 600 -41.48 -23.17 -7.48
N LEU A 601 -40.23 -23.09 -7.94
CA LEU A 601 -39.86 -22.26 -9.09
C LEU A 601 -40.43 -22.79 -10.40
N LYS A 602 -40.40 -24.10 -10.64
CA LYS A 602 -40.96 -24.73 -11.85
C LYS A 602 -42.48 -24.61 -11.94
N GLU A 603 -43.16 -24.67 -10.81
CA GLU A 603 -44.63 -24.61 -10.74
C GLU A 603 -45.18 -23.25 -11.24
N GLN A 604 -44.42 -22.16 -11.05
CA GLN A 604 -44.82 -20.82 -11.52
C GLN A 604 -44.07 -20.33 -12.77
N LEU A 605 -42.80 -20.68 -12.95
CA LEU A 605 -41.93 -20.14 -14.00
C LEU A 605 -41.69 -21.12 -15.16
N GLY A 606 -42.20 -22.36 -15.07
CA GLY A 606 -42.05 -23.41 -16.08
C GLY A 606 -40.73 -24.19 -15.99
N GLU A 607 -40.60 -25.24 -16.80
CA GLU A 607 -39.44 -26.15 -16.78
C GLU A 607 -38.15 -25.53 -17.34
N ASP A 608 -38.25 -24.50 -18.19
CA ASP A 608 -37.11 -23.82 -18.80
C ASP A 608 -36.26 -23.00 -17.82
N ILE A 609 -36.73 -22.83 -16.58
CA ILE A 609 -36.06 -22.06 -15.54
C ILE A 609 -34.76 -22.73 -15.06
N ASP A 610 -34.65 -24.06 -15.19
CA ASP A 610 -33.47 -24.86 -14.80
C ASP A 610 -32.20 -24.42 -15.52
N ASN A 611 -32.33 -24.03 -16.79
CA ASN A 611 -31.20 -23.58 -17.60
C ASN A 611 -30.80 -22.13 -17.33
N LYS A 612 -31.67 -21.37 -16.65
CA LYS A 612 -31.51 -19.93 -16.41
C LYS A 612 -31.03 -19.63 -14.98
N ILE A 613 -31.41 -20.48 -14.03
CA ILE A 613 -31.01 -20.35 -12.64
C ILE A 613 -29.67 -21.04 -12.43
N SER A 614 -28.74 -20.31 -11.82
CA SER A 614 -27.43 -20.85 -11.46
C SER A 614 -27.18 -20.72 -9.96
N ARG A 615 -26.44 -21.68 -9.41
CA ARG A 615 -25.79 -21.58 -8.08
C ARG A 615 -26.75 -21.38 -6.90
N MET A 616 -27.85 -22.14 -6.89
CA MET A 616 -28.80 -22.12 -5.78
C MET A 616 -28.16 -22.60 -4.45
N CYS A 617 -28.18 -21.76 -3.43
CA CYS A 617 -27.63 -22.02 -2.09
C CYS A 617 -28.67 -21.77 -1.00
N PHE A 618 -28.56 -22.43 0.14
CA PHE A 618 -29.47 -22.21 1.28
C PHE A 618 -29.13 -20.94 2.05
N LEU A 619 -30.18 -20.24 2.46
CA LEU A 619 -30.09 -19.24 3.52
C LEU A 619 -29.88 -19.92 4.87
N LYS A 620 -29.18 -19.24 5.78
CA LYS A 620 -28.97 -19.70 7.15
C LYS A 620 -30.32 -19.96 7.84
N GLY A 621 -30.48 -21.16 8.38
CA GLY A 621 -31.74 -21.61 8.98
C GLY A 621 -32.71 -22.28 8.01
N LYS A 622 -32.32 -22.52 6.75
CA LYS A 622 -33.09 -23.30 5.75
C LYS A 622 -34.50 -22.79 5.44
N MET A 623 -34.81 -21.55 5.75
CA MET A 623 -36.09 -20.90 5.45
C MET A 623 -36.13 -20.26 4.05
N GLY A 624 -35.23 -20.65 3.15
CA GLY A 624 -35.18 -20.13 1.79
C GLY A 624 -33.87 -20.42 1.07
N VAL A 625 -33.81 -20.02 -0.19
CA VAL A 625 -32.65 -20.18 -1.06
C VAL A 625 -32.31 -18.87 -1.76
N CYS A 626 -31.03 -18.68 -2.07
CA CYS A 626 -30.56 -17.62 -2.95
C CYS A 626 -29.98 -18.22 -4.24
N PHE A 627 -30.17 -17.56 -5.37
CA PHE A 627 -29.68 -18.03 -6.67
C PHE A 627 -29.46 -16.89 -7.65
N ASP A 628 -28.66 -17.13 -8.69
CA ASP A 628 -28.31 -16.12 -9.70
C ASP A 628 -29.07 -16.34 -11.01
N ILE A 629 -29.52 -15.25 -11.61
CA ILE A 629 -30.23 -15.22 -12.91
C ILE A 629 -29.60 -14.15 -13.81
N PRO A 630 -29.49 -14.37 -15.14
CA PRO A 630 -29.13 -13.32 -16.09
C PRO A 630 -30.05 -12.09 -16.02
N LYS A 631 -29.50 -10.87 -16.07
CA LYS A 631 -30.23 -9.60 -16.03
C LYS A 631 -31.35 -9.52 -17.08
N ALA A 632 -31.12 -10.09 -18.27
CA ALA A 632 -32.09 -10.12 -19.37
C ALA A 632 -33.41 -10.81 -18.99
N GLU A 633 -33.38 -11.73 -18.01
CA GLU A 633 -34.54 -12.52 -17.60
C GLU A 633 -35.22 -11.95 -16.33
N LEU A 634 -34.63 -10.94 -15.68
CA LEU A 634 -35.14 -10.37 -14.43
C LEU A 634 -36.57 -9.80 -14.59
N ASN A 635 -36.82 -9.05 -15.66
CA ASN A 635 -38.13 -8.42 -15.89
C ASN A 635 -39.21 -9.49 -16.15
N LYS A 636 -38.89 -10.52 -16.96
CA LYS A 636 -39.82 -11.62 -17.26
C LYS A 636 -40.19 -12.40 -15.99
N ILE A 637 -39.22 -12.67 -15.12
CA ILE A 637 -39.47 -13.39 -13.87
C ILE A 637 -40.30 -12.55 -12.91
N LYS A 638 -40.05 -11.25 -12.80
CA LYS A 638 -40.87 -10.34 -11.98
C LYS A 638 -42.32 -10.23 -12.47
N GLU A 639 -42.53 -10.27 -13.78
CA GLU A 639 -43.89 -10.22 -14.37
C GLU A 639 -44.64 -11.56 -14.23
N THR A 640 -43.92 -12.68 -14.27
CA THR A 640 -44.52 -14.03 -14.24
C THR A 640 -44.76 -14.52 -12.81
N TRP A 641 -43.88 -14.14 -11.88
CA TRP A 641 -43.93 -14.62 -10.50
C TRP A 641 -45.05 -13.96 -9.69
N GLN A 642 -45.76 -14.76 -8.89
CA GLN A 642 -46.76 -14.26 -7.94
C GLN A 642 -46.46 -14.79 -6.55
N ASP A 643 -46.24 -13.86 -5.62
CA ASP A 643 -46.01 -14.21 -4.22
C ASP A 643 -47.22 -14.93 -3.64
N THR A 644 -46.95 -16.03 -2.96
CA THR A 644 -47.97 -16.86 -2.31
C THR A 644 -47.70 -16.89 -0.82
N ARG A 645 -48.67 -17.36 -0.02
CA ARG A 645 -48.48 -17.57 1.43
C ARG A 645 -47.28 -18.44 1.80
N ARG A 646 -46.71 -19.18 0.84
CA ARG A 646 -45.59 -20.10 1.05
C ARG A 646 -44.26 -19.58 0.48
N TRP A 647 -44.31 -18.74 -0.54
CA TRP A 647 -43.14 -18.33 -1.31
C TRP A 647 -43.16 -16.83 -1.57
N GLU A 648 -42.06 -16.17 -1.20
CA GLU A 648 -41.82 -14.75 -1.47
C GLU A 648 -40.50 -14.61 -2.23
N LEU A 649 -40.53 -13.93 -3.38
CA LEU A 649 -39.36 -13.75 -4.23
C LEU A 649 -38.92 -12.28 -4.24
N SER A 650 -37.68 -12.04 -3.82
CA SER A 650 -37.09 -10.69 -3.77
C SER A 650 -35.73 -10.64 -4.47
N VAL A 651 -35.34 -9.44 -4.89
CA VAL A 651 -33.98 -9.19 -5.39
C VAL A 651 -33.10 -8.89 -4.18
N ALA A 652 -31.98 -9.59 -4.06
CA ALA A 652 -31.04 -9.36 -2.97
C ALA A 652 -30.37 -7.99 -3.12
N THR A 653 -30.50 -7.14 -2.10
CA THR A 653 -29.78 -5.86 -2.00
C THR A 653 -28.45 -5.99 -1.27
N GLU A 654 -28.35 -6.98 -0.37
CA GLU A 654 -27.15 -7.31 0.39
C GLU A 654 -26.90 -8.82 0.29
N LEU A 655 -25.64 -9.25 0.49
CA LEU A 655 -25.30 -10.68 0.50
C LEU A 655 -26.00 -11.34 1.71
N PRO A 656 -26.95 -12.27 1.50
CA PRO A 656 -27.66 -12.89 2.61
C PRO A 656 -26.76 -13.88 3.37
N GLU A 657 -27.02 -14.08 4.67
CA GLU A 657 -26.28 -15.07 5.46
C GLU A 657 -26.57 -16.49 4.94
N LEU A 658 -25.55 -17.14 4.37
CA LEU A 658 -25.67 -18.48 3.78
C LEU A 658 -25.38 -19.58 4.80
N GLU A 659 -26.04 -20.73 4.65
CA GLU A 659 -25.70 -21.91 5.42
C GLU A 659 -24.36 -22.49 4.94
N ASN A 660 -23.39 -22.65 5.85
CA ASN A 660 -22.14 -23.34 5.57
C ASN A 660 -22.43 -24.83 5.34
N SER A 661 -22.62 -25.25 4.09
CA SER A 661 -22.72 -26.69 3.80
C SER A 661 -21.38 -27.37 4.11
N PRO A 662 -21.28 -28.33 5.04
CA PRO A 662 -20.18 -29.29 5.01
C PRO A 662 -20.42 -30.14 3.77
N ARG A 663 -19.65 -29.91 2.69
CA ARG A 663 -19.62 -30.87 1.59
C ARG A 663 -18.96 -32.14 2.12
N GLU A 664 -19.77 -33.14 2.44
CA GLU A 664 -19.35 -34.52 2.64
C GLU A 664 -18.38 -34.95 1.54
N GLY A 665 -17.33 -35.63 1.97
CA GLY A 665 -16.19 -35.98 1.14
C GLY A 665 -16.52 -36.95 0.00
N GLY A 666 -15.61 -36.92 -0.98
CA GLY A 666 -15.28 -38.08 -1.80
C GLY A 666 -16.37 -38.60 -2.73
N ARG A 667 -16.51 -37.99 -3.91
CA ARG A 667 -16.83 -38.77 -5.12
C ARG A 667 -15.82 -38.49 -6.22
N ASN A 668 -15.08 -39.55 -6.50
CA ASN A 668 -14.07 -39.71 -7.54
C ASN A 668 -14.64 -39.33 -8.92
N PRO A 669 -13.92 -38.57 -9.75
CA PRO A 669 -14.30 -38.35 -11.15
C PRO A 669 -13.78 -39.52 -12.00
N GLY A 670 -14.67 -40.38 -12.47
CA GLY A 670 -14.33 -41.40 -13.45
C GLY A 670 -15.32 -42.55 -13.47
N MET A 671 -16.37 -42.44 -14.29
CA MET A 671 -16.91 -43.58 -15.01
C MET A 671 -17.83 -43.11 -16.13
N GLU A 672 -17.30 -43.17 -17.35
CA GLU A 672 -18.06 -43.20 -18.59
C GLU A 672 -18.94 -44.46 -18.68
N PHE A 673 -20.02 -44.29 -19.42
CA PHE A 673 -20.97 -45.31 -19.84
C PHE A 673 -20.31 -46.57 -20.45
N ARG A 674 -20.66 -47.76 -19.93
CA ARG A 674 -20.86 -48.92 -20.82
C ARG A 674 -21.74 -50.03 -20.20
N ASN A 675 -22.69 -50.44 -21.03
CA ASN A 675 -23.67 -51.52 -20.88
C ASN A 675 -23.15 -52.85 -20.31
N GLY A 676 -24.00 -53.49 -19.49
CA GLY A 676 -24.61 -54.77 -19.86
C GLY A 676 -24.01 -56.08 -19.31
N ARG A 677 -24.91 -56.85 -18.67
CA ARG A 677 -24.94 -58.32 -18.45
C ARG A 677 -24.37 -58.90 -17.14
N ARG A 678 -25.33 -59.27 -16.27
CA ARG A 678 -25.57 -60.57 -15.63
C ARG A 678 -24.43 -61.62 -15.65
N ASN A 679 -23.93 -61.93 -14.45
CA ASN A 679 -23.72 -63.25 -13.81
C ASN A 679 -22.91 -62.95 -12.53
N GLY A 680 -23.11 -63.50 -11.33
CA GLY A 680 -23.71 -64.76 -10.89
C GLY A 680 -22.77 -65.29 -9.81
N GLY A 681 -23.22 -65.34 -8.55
CA GLY A 681 -22.71 -66.12 -7.42
C GLY A 681 -21.21 -66.09 -7.06
N PHE A 682 -20.87 -65.83 -5.80
CA PHE A 682 -20.50 -66.90 -4.85
C PHE A 682 -20.01 -66.30 -3.53
N ASN A 683 -20.39 -67.01 -2.49
CA ASN A 683 -20.21 -66.74 -1.07
C ASN A 683 -19.05 -67.62 -0.58
N TRP A 684 -18.05 -67.09 0.14
CA TRP A 684 -17.43 -67.82 1.26
C TRP A 684 -16.52 -66.94 2.14
N HIS A 685 -16.74 -67.06 3.44
CA HIS A 685 -15.77 -66.83 4.52
C HIS A 685 -14.53 -67.70 4.32
N ASP A 686 -13.33 -67.29 4.73
CA ASP A 686 -12.77 -67.72 6.03
C ASP A 686 -11.34 -67.23 6.26
N ARG A 687 -10.99 -67.24 7.54
CA ARG A 687 -9.75 -66.84 8.20
C ARG A 687 -8.49 -67.53 7.63
N PHE A 688 -7.33 -66.88 7.73
CA PHE A 688 -6.26 -67.24 8.68
C PHE A 688 -4.96 -66.41 8.51
N ARG A 689 -4.45 -66.01 9.68
CA ARG A 689 -3.11 -65.65 10.14
C ARG A 689 -1.87 -65.80 9.22
N ASN A 690 -0.94 -64.88 9.53
CA ASN A 690 0.53 -65.04 9.61
C ASN A 690 1.34 -65.10 8.31
N ARG A 691 2.13 -64.04 8.05
CA ARG A 691 3.59 -63.99 8.32
C ARG A 691 4.16 -62.69 7.76
N GLY A 692 5.03 -62.06 8.54
CA GLY A 692 5.80 -60.90 8.09
C GLY A 692 6.89 -61.28 7.08
N GLN A 693 7.29 -60.31 6.28
CA GLN A 693 8.66 -60.19 5.78
C GLN A 693 8.94 -58.75 5.34
N LYS A 694 10.04 -58.22 5.89
CA LYS A 694 10.73 -57.00 5.44
C LYS A 694 11.33 -57.21 4.05
N ARG A 695 11.32 -56.16 3.22
CA ARG A 695 12.27 -55.77 2.15
C ARG A 695 11.80 -54.38 1.67
N SER A 696 12.44 -53.25 1.99
CA SER A 696 13.70 -52.69 1.47
C SER A 696 13.81 -52.67 -0.05
N TYR A 697 13.91 -51.45 -0.61
CA TYR A 697 14.75 -50.93 -1.71
C TYR A 697 14.01 -49.73 -2.38
N ASN A 698 14.52 -48.50 -2.21
CA ASN A 698 15.40 -47.74 -3.14
C ASN A 698 14.63 -47.20 -4.35
N GLN A 699 14.49 -45.88 -4.46
CA GLN A 699 15.41 -44.90 -5.06
C GLN A 699 14.76 -44.41 -6.36
N ALA A 700 14.31 -43.16 -6.34
CA ALA A 700 14.08 -42.37 -7.53
C ALA A 700 15.32 -41.50 -7.76
N PHE A 701 15.88 -41.61 -8.96
CA PHE A 701 16.53 -40.50 -9.64
C PHE A 701 15.49 -39.48 -10.06
#